data_AF-A0A7S0CZB2-F1
#
_entry.id   AF-A0A7S0CZB2-F1
#
_cell.length_a   1.000
_cell.length_b   1.000
_cell.length_c   1.000
_cell.angle_alpha   90.00
_cell.angle_beta   90.00
_cell.angle_gamma   90.00
#
_symmetry.space_group_name_H-M   'P 1'
#
loop_
_entity.id
_entity.type
_entity.pdbx_description
1 polymer ?
#
loop_
_entity_poly.entity_id
_entity_poly.type
_entity_poly.pdbx_seq_one_letter_code
_entity_poly.pdbx_strand_id
1 'polypeptide(L)'
;MAAAAPSRALGALGPASSRPLARTRSSPRRAARAVPRAASAVETPTAPADSVLGMTFTNWLLHEEKAGRVDADMAVLLSSVSVACKKIAAAVRSDYYKPGVDLPASANALFRDAMVGCGRTGVVASGADEDAKPFAVEESFAGDRVVVFDPLDGVTNVDAAVCTGSIFGVYAGKSECVPDWSSASSADAEIDQLCVANACNPGKNLEAAGYCMYSSSTILMLTVGDGLFGFTFDPAIGEFVASHERVVVPKRGKIYSVNEGNRDGWSIGVKNWVDSLKNGGPDESGKPYSARYIGSLVADVHRTLLYGGVCAQPASAQNPEGRLRLLTEAGPMAFVAEQAGAKASTGFGRALDAEPSSVHQRTPFYLGSPEEVDFLEKVLAAAPPEGDESGAGTFSSSAATKGAKSSSKSRTKSASSRVGSETLSTWMFRQEQAGHMDADLAVIINSIAVACKRISNLVATAPIRGLVGLADSTNESGDEQKKLDVISNDIFCDAMRSSARSSVIVTEEEDVPVGVADAIGGYLVSFDPIDGSSNIDAAVPTGSIWGVYHPGPDECALDLGDDAETVLEKCVTNSKKTGEQLACAGYVLYSSSTVMMLTVGSGVYGFTLDWATGEFVLSHENLKIPETTTESGRWYSGNQGNVDKWAPEMRSYAEHLQSGGGDGGDPFVYRYIGALVGDFHRTLLFGGIWLYPPDSGAPEGKARLLYEVAPMGYMAEQAGGAATRGPKAKDRVVEVVPENIHQRSPMFVGSKSMVEGLQKFLAEKA
;
A
#
# COMPACT_ATOMS: atom_id res chain seq x y z
N MET A 1 -38.65 -37.38 48.69
CA MET A 1 -39.91 -36.94 49.33
C MET A 1 -39.51 -36.21 50.60
N ALA A 2 -39.61 -34.87 50.69
CA ALA A 2 -40.81 -34.04 50.84
C ALA A 2 -41.13 -33.78 52.34
N ALA A 3 -41.50 -32.58 52.81
CA ALA A 3 -41.48 -31.26 52.18
C ALA A 3 -41.60 -30.10 53.22
N ALA A 4 -41.00 -28.94 52.87
CA ALA A 4 -41.54 -27.56 52.90
C ALA A 4 -42.06 -26.86 54.19
N ALA A 5 -42.16 -25.52 54.12
CA ALA A 5 -42.45 -24.59 55.23
C ALA A 5 -43.47 -23.47 54.81
N PRO A 6 -43.42 -22.20 55.27
CA PRO A 6 -44.23 -21.70 56.39
C PRO A 6 -45.21 -20.54 56.03
N SER A 7 -45.51 -19.62 56.97
CA SER A 7 -46.73 -18.77 57.00
C SER A 7 -46.57 -17.24 57.02
N ARG A 8 -47.63 -16.56 56.52
CA ARG A 8 -48.22 -15.19 56.77
C ARG A 8 -47.74 -14.34 57.99
N ALA A 9 -47.98 -13.01 58.11
CA ALA A 9 -48.35 -11.86 57.22
C ALA A 9 -48.59 -10.54 58.05
N LEU A 10 -48.96 -9.41 57.39
CA LEU A 10 -49.50 -8.10 57.92
C LEU A 10 -48.47 -7.13 58.56
N GLY A 11 -48.58 -5.77 58.57
CA GLY A 11 -49.53 -4.74 58.03
C GLY A 11 -48.78 -3.37 57.85
N ALA A 12 -49.31 -2.12 57.79
CA ALA A 12 -50.66 -1.52 57.86
C ALA A 12 -50.71 -0.08 57.19
N LEU A 13 -51.20 0.99 57.85
CA LEU A 13 -51.34 2.42 57.37
C LEU A 13 -50.79 3.42 58.44
N GLY A 14 -50.39 4.70 58.29
CA GLY A 14 -50.81 5.92 57.53
C GLY A 14 -51.04 7.10 58.55
N PRO A 15 -51.33 8.40 58.24
CA PRO A 15 -51.09 9.31 57.10
C PRO A 15 -50.58 10.76 57.54
N ALA A 16 -50.89 11.84 56.78
CA ALA A 16 -50.91 13.30 57.12
C ALA A 16 -49.79 14.26 56.57
N SER A 17 -49.98 15.60 56.70
CA SER A 17 -49.47 16.63 55.75
C SER A 17 -49.23 18.07 56.30
N SER A 18 -48.28 18.86 55.74
CA SER A 18 -48.35 20.35 55.55
C SER A 18 -47.16 20.96 54.75
N ARG A 19 -47.08 22.31 54.61
CA ARG A 19 -46.24 23.17 53.71
C ARG A 19 -45.50 24.26 54.56
N PRO A 20 -44.64 25.19 54.02
CA PRO A 20 -43.63 25.17 52.91
C PRO A 20 -42.28 25.92 53.26
N LEU A 21 -41.44 26.23 52.25
CA LEU A 21 -40.27 27.18 52.24
C LEU A 21 -38.96 26.75 52.95
N ALA A 22 -37.73 27.11 52.52
CA ALA A 22 -37.19 27.65 51.24
C ALA A 22 -35.63 27.58 51.16
N ARG A 23 -35.05 27.62 49.93
CA ARG A 23 -33.59 27.55 49.58
C ARG A 23 -32.93 26.18 49.91
N THR A 24 -31.80 25.75 49.33
CA THR A 24 -30.74 26.34 48.46
C THR A 24 -30.48 25.52 47.17
N ARG A 25 -29.41 25.86 46.40
CA ARG A 25 -28.99 25.21 45.13
C ARG A 25 -28.45 23.78 45.30
N SER A 26 -28.68 22.93 44.31
CA SER A 26 -27.82 21.79 43.94
C SER A 26 -27.93 21.51 42.42
N SER A 27 -26.96 20.79 41.86
CA SER A 27 -26.84 20.53 40.41
C SER A 27 -27.72 19.36 39.92
N PRO A 28 -28.14 19.36 38.64
CA PRO A 28 -28.84 18.21 38.06
C PRO A 28 -27.85 17.07 37.79
N ARG A 29 -28.13 15.87 38.32
CA ARG A 29 -27.49 14.63 37.87
C ARG A 29 -27.77 14.45 36.38
N ARG A 30 -26.74 14.28 35.55
CA ARG A 30 -26.92 13.89 34.14
C ARG A 30 -27.33 12.41 34.14
N ALA A 31 -28.56 12.12 33.74
CA ALA A 31 -29.04 10.75 33.62
C ALA A 31 -28.26 10.02 32.50
N ALA A 32 -28.06 8.71 32.65
CA ALA A 32 -27.44 7.87 31.63
C ALA A 32 -28.26 7.98 30.32
N ARG A 33 -27.69 8.64 29.31
CA ARG A 33 -28.33 8.82 28.01
C ARG A 33 -28.05 7.60 27.16
N ALA A 34 -28.88 6.56 27.33
CA ALA A 34 -28.88 5.41 26.43
C ALA A 34 -28.98 5.90 24.98
N VAL A 35 -27.94 5.61 24.19
CA VAL A 35 -27.94 5.90 22.75
C VAL A 35 -29.02 5.01 22.13
N PRO A 36 -30.02 5.55 21.41
CA PRO A 36 -31.00 4.71 20.73
C PRO A 36 -30.24 3.89 19.67
N ARG A 37 -30.40 2.56 19.72
CA ARG A 37 -29.74 1.62 18.79
C ARG A 37 -30.36 1.74 17.40
N ALA A 38 -30.04 2.83 16.72
CA ALA A 38 -30.49 3.12 15.36
C ALA A 38 -29.75 2.20 14.38
N ALA A 39 -30.35 1.06 14.10
CA ALA A 39 -30.09 0.33 12.85
C ALA A 39 -30.73 1.11 11.69
N SER A 40 -30.24 2.33 11.44
CA SER A 40 -30.47 3.00 10.17
C SER A 40 -29.77 2.16 9.11
N ALA A 41 -30.54 1.59 8.19
CA ALA A 41 -29.98 1.26 6.90
C ALA A 41 -29.32 2.53 6.35
N VAL A 42 -28.04 2.45 5.98
CA VAL A 42 -27.41 3.54 5.24
C VAL A 42 -28.14 3.59 3.91
N GLU A 43 -29.02 4.57 3.73
CA GLU A 43 -29.61 4.85 2.43
C GLU A 43 -28.48 5.29 1.51
N THR A 44 -27.98 4.34 0.72
CA THR A 44 -27.08 4.64 -0.42
C THR A 44 -27.76 5.72 -1.25
N PRO A 45 -27.11 6.86 -1.52
CA PRO A 45 -27.70 7.90 -2.33
C PRO A 45 -28.20 7.30 -3.64
N THR A 46 -29.48 7.44 -3.94
CA THR A 46 -30.03 6.96 -5.20
C THR A 46 -29.33 7.70 -6.32
N ALA A 47 -28.44 7.01 -7.03
CA ALA A 47 -27.61 7.62 -8.06
C ALA A 47 -28.49 8.24 -9.16
N PRO A 48 -28.00 9.28 -9.87
CA PRO A 48 -28.69 9.84 -11.03
C PRO A 48 -29.14 8.75 -12.01
N ALA A 49 -30.25 8.96 -12.71
CA ALA A 49 -30.85 7.94 -13.59
C ALA A 49 -29.91 7.42 -14.69
N ASP A 50 -28.87 8.18 -15.03
CA ASP A 50 -27.85 7.89 -16.04
C ASP A 50 -26.49 7.45 -15.45
N SER A 51 -26.38 7.27 -14.12
CA SER A 51 -25.13 6.93 -13.43
C SER A 51 -24.82 5.43 -13.50
N VAL A 52 -23.54 5.09 -13.75
CA VAL A 52 -23.08 3.69 -13.84
C VAL A 52 -22.57 3.09 -12.52
N LEU A 53 -22.54 3.86 -11.43
CA LEU A 53 -22.03 3.38 -10.13
C LEU A 53 -22.83 2.17 -9.61
N GLY A 54 -22.13 1.15 -9.12
CA GLY A 54 -22.72 -0.11 -8.67
C GLY A 54 -23.11 -1.08 -9.79
N MET A 55 -22.99 -0.73 -11.09
CA MET A 55 -23.14 -1.70 -12.17
C MET A 55 -21.98 -2.70 -12.17
N THR A 56 -22.26 -3.97 -12.47
CA THR A 56 -21.21 -4.93 -12.81
C THR A 56 -20.54 -4.53 -14.14
N PHE A 57 -19.27 -4.88 -14.31
CA PHE A 57 -18.52 -4.53 -15.52
C PHE A 57 -19.19 -5.04 -16.82
N THR A 58 -19.81 -6.22 -16.79
CA THR A 58 -20.61 -6.75 -17.92
C THR A 58 -21.84 -5.88 -18.22
N ASN A 59 -22.53 -5.38 -17.20
CA ASN A 59 -23.68 -4.48 -17.39
C ASN A 59 -23.24 -3.10 -17.90
N TRP A 60 -22.05 -2.62 -17.50
CA TRP A 60 -21.44 -1.41 -18.05
C TRP A 60 -21.08 -1.59 -19.53
N LEU A 61 -20.43 -2.68 -19.94
CA LEU A 61 -20.15 -2.95 -21.35
C LEU A 61 -21.45 -2.98 -22.20
N LEU A 62 -22.51 -3.61 -21.68
CA LEU A 62 -23.85 -3.61 -22.30
C LEU A 62 -24.58 -2.25 -22.26
N HIS A 63 -24.06 -1.26 -21.53
CA HIS A 63 -24.52 0.12 -21.55
C HIS A 63 -23.75 0.92 -22.62
N GLU A 64 -22.42 0.77 -22.66
CA GLU A 64 -21.57 1.40 -23.68
C GLU A 64 -21.87 0.92 -25.10
N GLU A 65 -22.21 -0.36 -25.26
CA GLU A 65 -22.67 -0.95 -26.54
C GLU A 65 -23.98 -0.31 -27.02
N LYS A 66 -24.96 -0.16 -26.13
CA LYS A 66 -26.24 0.51 -26.45
C LYS A 66 -26.07 2.00 -26.72
N ALA A 67 -25.05 2.63 -26.15
CA ALA A 67 -24.66 4.00 -26.43
C ALA A 67 -23.84 4.16 -27.73
N GLY A 68 -23.43 3.06 -28.37
CA GLY A 68 -22.63 3.07 -29.59
C GLY A 68 -21.17 3.51 -29.39
N ARG A 69 -20.66 3.49 -28.16
CA ARG A 69 -19.25 3.82 -27.83
C ARG A 69 -18.33 2.60 -27.86
N VAL A 70 -18.90 1.40 -27.80
CA VAL A 70 -18.23 0.10 -27.78
C VAL A 70 -18.94 -0.81 -28.77
N ASP A 71 -18.21 -1.49 -29.66
CA ASP A 71 -18.78 -2.55 -30.48
C ASP A 71 -18.74 -3.91 -29.77
N ALA A 72 -19.48 -4.89 -30.27
CA ALA A 72 -19.56 -6.23 -29.67
C ALA A 72 -18.19 -6.92 -29.55
N ASP A 73 -17.25 -6.60 -30.43
CA ASP A 73 -15.93 -7.22 -30.46
C ASP A 73 -14.97 -6.58 -29.45
N MET A 74 -15.12 -5.27 -29.20
CA MET A 74 -14.49 -4.55 -28.09
C MET A 74 -15.09 -5.01 -26.74
N ALA A 75 -16.41 -5.24 -26.67
CA ALA A 75 -17.04 -5.78 -25.47
C ALA A 75 -16.52 -7.18 -25.10
N VAL A 76 -16.30 -8.06 -26.10
CA VAL A 76 -15.67 -9.38 -25.90
C VAL A 76 -14.20 -9.25 -25.49
N LEU A 77 -13.42 -8.39 -26.16
CA LEU A 77 -12.00 -8.17 -25.87
C LEU A 77 -11.80 -7.64 -24.44
N LEU A 78 -12.52 -6.60 -24.05
CA LEU A 78 -12.47 -6.02 -22.70
C LEU A 78 -13.00 -6.99 -21.62
N SER A 79 -13.96 -7.85 -21.95
CA SER A 79 -14.37 -8.96 -21.06
C SER A 79 -13.23 -9.95 -20.82
N SER A 80 -12.44 -10.29 -21.85
CA SER A 80 -11.24 -11.11 -21.69
C SER A 80 -10.14 -10.40 -20.89
N VAL A 81 -9.98 -9.07 -20.99
CA VAL A 81 -9.07 -8.31 -20.13
C VAL A 81 -9.51 -8.40 -18.66
N SER A 82 -10.79 -8.22 -18.37
CA SER A 82 -11.36 -8.44 -17.01
C SER A 82 -11.06 -9.84 -16.49
N VAL A 83 -11.19 -10.89 -17.32
CA VAL A 83 -10.85 -12.27 -16.95
C VAL A 83 -9.36 -12.46 -16.71
N ALA A 84 -8.47 -11.86 -17.52
CA ALA A 84 -7.03 -11.90 -17.31
C ALA A 84 -6.66 -11.25 -15.96
N CYS A 85 -7.15 -10.03 -15.71
CA CYS A 85 -6.89 -9.29 -14.47
C CYS A 85 -7.40 -10.03 -13.23
N LYS A 86 -8.58 -10.67 -13.29
CA LYS A 86 -9.09 -11.50 -12.19
C LYS A 86 -8.20 -12.72 -11.90
N LYS A 87 -7.64 -13.37 -12.93
CA LYS A 87 -6.70 -14.49 -12.75
C LYS A 87 -5.35 -14.02 -12.18
N ILE A 88 -4.81 -12.91 -12.68
CA ILE A 88 -3.53 -12.35 -12.19
C ILE A 88 -3.66 -11.88 -10.75
N ALA A 89 -4.77 -11.22 -10.38
CA ALA A 89 -5.06 -10.81 -9.01
C ALA A 89 -5.07 -12.01 -8.03
N ALA A 90 -5.64 -13.15 -8.43
CA ALA A 90 -5.64 -14.37 -7.62
C ALA A 90 -4.23 -14.98 -7.45
N ALA A 91 -3.43 -14.97 -8.51
CA ALA A 91 -2.06 -15.47 -8.49
C ALA A 91 -1.16 -14.59 -7.60
N VAL A 92 -1.14 -13.26 -7.81
CA VAL A 92 -0.36 -12.31 -7.00
C VAL A 92 -0.74 -12.40 -5.51
N ARG A 93 -2.03 -12.60 -5.19
CA ARG A 93 -2.56 -12.71 -3.83
C ARG A 93 -2.17 -13.99 -3.07
N SER A 94 -1.77 -15.05 -3.78
CA SER A 94 -1.62 -16.38 -3.15
C SER A 94 -0.37 -17.17 -3.54
N ASP A 95 0.33 -16.80 -4.62
CA ASP A 95 1.44 -17.59 -5.17
C ASP A 95 2.83 -16.97 -4.95
N TYR A 96 2.94 -15.70 -4.56
CA TYR A 96 4.23 -14.99 -4.48
C TYR A 96 5.26 -15.62 -3.54
N TYR A 97 4.81 -16.34 -2.50
CA TYR A 97 5.66 -17.05 -1.55
C TYR A 97 5.80 -18.56 -1.85
N LYS A 98 5.16 -19.07 -2.91
CA LYS A 98 5.16 -20.51 -3.24
C LYS A 98 6.46 -20.87 -3.99
N PRO A 99 7.26 -21.85 -3.49
CA PRO A 99 8.54 -22.20 -4.10
C PRO A 99 8.41 -22.63 -5.57
N GLY A 100 9.14 -21.96 -6.46
CA GLY A 100 9.21 -22.30 -7.88
C GLY A 100 8.15 -21.63 -8.77
N VAL A 101 7.31 -20.75 -8.24
CA VAL A 101 6.44 -19.89 -9.07
C VAL A 101 7.24 -18.71 -9.62
N ASP A 102 7.10 -18.45 -10.92
CA ASP A 102 7.50 -17.19 -11.56
C ASP A 102 6.23 -16.38 -11.85
N LEU A 103 5.93 -15.41 -10.99
CA LEU A 103 4.71 -14.60 -11.11
C LEU A 103 4.69 -13.69 -12.35
N PRO A 104 5.77 -12.96 -12.70
CA PRO A 104 5.83 -12.21 -13.96
C PRO A 104 5.58 -13.07 -15.20
N ALA A 105 6.22 -14.23 -15.32
CA ALA A 105 5.99 -15.15 -16.44
C ALA A 105 4.57 -15.73 -16.44
N SER A 106 4.04 -16.06 -15.26
CA SER A 106 2.66 -16.55 -15.11
C SER A 106 1.64 -15.47 -15.51
N ALA A 107 1.85 -14.22 -15.10
CA ALA A 107 0.99 -13.10 -15.46
C ALA A 107 1.02 -12.83 -16.98
N ASN A 108 2.19 -12.90 -17.60
CA ASN A 108 2.33 -12.79 -19.06
C ASN A 108 1.54 -13.88 -19.79
N ALA A 109 1.64 -15.14 -19.37
CA ALA A 109 0.85 -16.23 -19.94
C ALA A 109 -0.66 -16.02 -19.73
N LEU A 110 -1.09 -15.70 -18.51
CA LEU A 110 -2.51 -15.48 -18.17
C LEU A 110 -3.15 -14.35 -18.98
N PHE A 111 -2.40 -13.27 -19.28
CA PHE A 111 -2.88 -12.16 -20.10
C PHE A 111 -2.89 -12.54 -21.59
N ARG A 112 -1.76 -13.05 -22.10
CA ARG A 112 -1.62 -13.50 -23.51
C ARG A 112 -2.71 -14.50 -23.89
N ASP A 113 -2.92 -15.54 -23.08
CA ASP A 113 -3.84 -16.63 -23.39
C ASP A 113 -5.30 -16.16 -23.37
N ALA A 114 -5.62 -15.10 -22.61
CA ALA A 114 -6.93 -14.45 -22.65
C ALA A 114 -7.13 -13.58 -23.91
N MET A 115 -6.07 -12.95 -24.42
CA MET A 115 -6.11 -12.13 -25.64
C MET A 115 -6.13 -12.98 -26.91
N VAL A 116 -5.41 -14.11 -26.94
CA VAL A 116 -5.52 -15.13 -27.99
C VAL A 116 -6.91 -15.78 -27.94
N GLY A 117 -7.31 -16.29 -26.78
CA GLY A 117 -8.56 -17.04 -26.59
C GLY A 117 -9.86 -16.24 -26.73
N CYS A 118 -9.81 -14.91 -26.95
CA CYS A 118 -11.01 -14.10 -27.21
C CYS A 118 -11.47 -14.15 -28.67
N GLY A 119 -10.62 -14.53 -29.63
CA GLY A 119 -10.93 -14.54 -31.06
C GLY A 119 -11.20 -13.15 -31.68
N ARG A 120 -10.81 -12.06 -30.98
CA ARG A 120 -10.98 -10.64 -31.36
C ARG A 120 -9.69 -9.85 -31.47
N THR A 121 -8.56 -10.42 -31.05
CA THR A 121 -7.23 -9.85 -31.23
C THR A 121 -6.62 -10.41 -32.52
N GLY A 122 -6.11 -9.56 -33.40
CA GLY A 122 -5.34 -9.95 -34.58
C GLY A 122 -3.83 -9.97 -34.32
N VAL A 123 -3.30 -9.03 -33.52
CA VAL A 123 -1.86 -8.96 -33.15
C VAL A 123 -1.71 -8.67 -31.65
N VAL A 124 -0.74 -9.32 -31.01
CA VAL A 124 -0.41 -9.16 -29.59
C VAL A 124 1.03 -8.69 -29.43
N ALA A 125 1.28 -7.66 -28.61
CA ALA A 125 2.61 -7.25 -28.15
C ALA A 125 2.69 -7.21 -26.62
N SER A 126 3.72 -7.81 -26.03
CA SER A 126 3.92 -7.88 -24.56
C SER A 126 5.20 -7.15 -24.14
N GLY A 127 5.10 -6.36 -23.06
CA GLY A 127 6.20 -5.69 -22.38
C GLY A 127 6.91 -6.56 -21.33
N ALA A 128 6.58 -7.85 -21.23
CA ALA A 128 7.16 -8.76 -20.24
C ALA A 128 8.64 -9.13 -20.50
N ASP A 129 9.09 -9.01 -21.74
CA ASP A 129 10.40 -9.47 -22.21
C ASP A 129 10.98 -8.44 -23.20
N GLU A 130 12.29 -8.21 -23.18
CA GLU A 130 12.97 -7.25 -24.06
C GLU A 130 13.28 -7.82 -25.45
N ASP A 131 13.28 -9.15 -25.61
CA ASP A 131 13.50 -9.83 -26.91
C ASP A 131 12.17 -10.28 -27.58
N ALA A 132 11.03 -10.22 -26.88
CA ALA A 132 9.74 -10.70 -27.40
C ALA A 132 9.20 -9.80 -28.52
N LYS A 133 8.98 -10.38 -29.71
CA LYS A 133 8.32 -9.71 -30.83
C LYS A 133 6.79 -9.69 -30.64
N PRO A 134 6.08 -8.72 -31.25
CA PRO A 134 4.65 -8.86 -31.50
C PRO A 134 4.40 -10.06 -32.42
N PHE A 135 3.31 -10.78 -32.18
CA PHE A 135 2.92 -11.95 -32.98
C PHE A 135 1.45 -11.84 -33.40
N ALA A 136 1.11 -12.40 -34.56
CA ALA A 136 -0.27 -12.49 -35.02
C ALA A 136 -0.99 -13.70 -34.38
N VAL A 137 -2.29 -13.57 -34.18
CA VAL A 137 -3.13 -14.60 -33.56
C VAL A 137 -3.79 -15.43 -34.67
N GLU A 138 -3.34 -16.67 -34.89
CA GLU A 138 -3.90 -17.54 -35.94
C GLU A 138 -5.37 -17.92 -35.68
N GLU A 139 -5.78 -18.02 -34.41
CA GLU A 139 -7.15 -18.34 -33.99
C GLU A 139 -8.11 -17.13 -34.00
N SER A 140 -7.75 -16.02 -34.66
CA SER A 140 -8.54 -14.79 -34.76
C SER A 140 -9.72 -14.91 -35.73
N PHE A 141 -10.75 -15.68 -35.35
CA PHE A 141 -11.91 -15.99 -36.19
C PHE A 141 -12.62 -14.79 -36.87
N ALA A 142 -12.48 -13.56 -36.34
CA ALA A 142 -12.92 -12.32 -37.00
C ALA A 142 -12.16 -11.04 -36.56
N GLY A 143 -11.10 -11.16 -35.76
CA GLY A 143 -10.48 -10.02 -35.06
C GLY A 143 -9.27 -9.41 -35.77
N ASP A 144 -9.26 -8.10 -35.97
CA ASP A 144 -8.16 -7.34 -36.58
C ASP A 144 -7.32 -6.52 -35.57
N ARG A 145 -7.86 -6.26 -34.38
CA ARG A 145 -7.30 -5.34 -33.38
C ARG A 145 -5.92 -5.73 -32.86
N VAL A 146 -5.13 -4.72 -32.53
CA VAL A 146 -3.82 -4.90 -31.89
C VAL A 146 -3.94 -4.63 -30.38
N VAL A 147 -3.56 -5.61 -29.56
CA VAL A 147 -3.47 -5.46 -28.11
C VAL A 147 -2.01 -5.36 -27.68
N VAL A 148 -1.69 -4.29 -26.95
CA VAL A 148 -0.37 -4.07 -26.33
C VAL A 148 -0.53 -4.11 -24.81
N PHE A 149 0.34 -4.80 -24.08
CA PHE A 149 0.22 -4.89 -22.62
C PHE A 149 1.55 -5.04 -21.88
N ASP A 150 1.63 -4.52 -20.66
CA ASP A 150 2.55 -4.99 -19.62
C ASP A 150 1.74 -5.84 -18.62
N PRO A 151 2.04 -7.14 -18.45
CA PRO A 151 1.24 -7.98 -17.57
C PRO A 151 1.45 -7.69 -16.08
N LEU A 152 2.60 -7.13 -15.66
CA LEU A 152 2.93 -6.97 -14.25
C LEU A 152 3.98 -5.87 -13.97
N ASP A 153 3.59 -4.60 -14.14
CA ASP A 153 4.30 -3.47 -13.59
C ASP A 153 4.56 -3.65 -12.08
N GLY A 154 5.69 -3.11 -11.62
CA GLY A 154 6.08 -3.16 -10.22
C GLY A 154 6.66 -4.51 -9.80
N VAL A 155 7.23 -5.34 -10.70
CA VAL A 155 7.81 -6.66 -10.39
C VAL A 155 8.67 -6.71 -9.12
N THR A 156 9.39 -5.63 -8.77
CA THR A 156 10.20 -5.53 -7.53
C THR A 156 9.39 -5.58 -6.23
N ASN A 157 8.07 -5.45 -6.31
CA ASN A 157 7.15 -5.37 -5.17
C ASN A 157 6.44 -6.72 -4.91
N VAL A 158 6.55 -7.68 -5.84
CA VAL A 158 5.86 -8.99 -5.79
C VAL A 158 6.25 -9.79 -4.55
N ASP A 159 7.56 -9.97 -4.32
CA ASP A 159 8.09 -10.75 -3.18
C ASP A 159 7.72 -10.14 -1.81
N ALA A 160 7.35 -8.84 -1.79
CA ALA A 160 6.90 -8.11 -0.60
C ALA A 160 5.38 -7.93 -0.53
N ALA A 161 4.58 -8.55 -1.42
CA ALA A 161 3.13 -8.36 -1.52
C ALA A 161 2.68 -6.88 -1.54
N VAL A 162 3.51 -5.97 -2.06
CA VAL A 162 3.20 -4.55 -2.27
C VAL A 162 2.46 -4.40 -3.62
N CYS A 163 2.01 -3.20 -3.98
CA CYS A 163 1.31 -2.97 -5.24
C CYS A 163 2.10 -3.42 -6.47
N THR A 164 1.36 -4.04 -7.39
CA THR A 164 1.71 -4.27 -8.78
C THR A 164 0.51 -3.94 -9.66
N GLY A 165 0.63 -4.04 -10.98
CA GLY A 165 -0.54 -3.95 -11.85
C GLY A 165 -0.28 -4.40 -13.29
N SER A 166 -1.35 -4.70 -14.04
CA SER A 166 -1.26 -4.88 -15.49
C SER A 166 -1.64 -3.60 -16.21
N ILE A 167 -1.01 -3.29 -17.33
CA ILE A 167 -1.30 -2.14 -18.21
C ILE A 167 -1.71 -2.68 -19.57
N PHE A 168 -2.72 -2.10 -20.22
CA PHE A 168 -3.13 -2.51 -21.57
C PHE A 168 -3.59 -1.34 -22.44
N GLY A 169 -3.34 -1.46 -23.75
CA GLY A 169 -3.86 -0.59 -24.80
C GLY A 169 -4.39 -1.42 -25.97
N VAL A 170 -5.43 -0.91 -26.63
CA VAL A 170 -6.11 -1.53 -27.77
C VAL A 170 -6.14 -0.54 -28.93
N TYR A 171 -5.63 -0.96 -30.09
CA TYR A 171 -5.66 -0.20 -31.34
C TYR A 171 -6.51 -0.92 -32.38
N ALA A 172 -7.10 -0.15 -33.31
CA ALA A 172 -7.63 -0.69 -34.56
C ALA A 172 -6.52 -1.39 -35.36
N GLY A 173 -6.88 -2.44 -36.11
CA GLY A 173 -5.95 -3.12 -37.00
C GLY A 173 -5.64 -2.27 -38.25
N LYS A 174 -4.35 -2.19 -38.62
CA LYS A 174 -3.95 -1.67 -39.93
C LYS A 174 -4.20 -2.78 -40.98
N SER A 175 -5.18 -2.60 -41.86
CA SER A 175 -5.55 -3.59 -42.88
C SER A 175 -4.43 -3.89 -43.88
N GLU A 176 -3.53 -2.93 -44.09
CA GLU A 176 -2.27 -3.05 -44.84
C GLU A 176 -1.15 -3.82 -44.10
N CYS A 177 -1.38 -4.24 -42.85
CA CYS A 177 -0.45 -5.01 -42.02
C CYS A 177 -1.07 -6.34 -41.51
N VAL A 178 -2.01 -6.91 -42.27
CA VAL A 178 -2.61 -8.24 -42.00
C VAL A 178 -1.90 -9.30 -42.87
N PRO A 179 -1.39 -10.41 -42.30
CA PRO A 179 -0.75 -11.47 -43.08
C PRO A 179 -1.70 -12.19 -44.05
N ASP A 180 -1.23 -12.54 -45.24
CA ASP A 180 -1.96 -13.44 -46.15
C ASP A 180 -1.70 -14.92 -45.81
N TRP A 181 -2.48 -15.41 -44.85
CA TRP A 181 -2.53 -16.81 -44.42
C TRP A 181 -2.91 -17.81 -45.52
N SER A 182 -3.37 -17.35 -46.70
CA SER A 182 -3.66 -18.23 -47.84
C SER A 182 -2.41 -18.47 -48.72
N SER A 183 -1.36 -17.66 -48.55
CA SER A 183 -0.12 -17.79 -49.31
C SER A 183 0.81 -18.83 -48.69
N ALA A 184 1.20 -19.85 -49.47
CA ALA A 184 2.18 -20.86 -49.05
C ALA A 184 3.65 -20.34 -49.09
N SER A 185 3.83 -19.03 -48.89
CA SER A 185 5.08 -18.30 -49.14
C SER A 185 5.36 -17.18 -48.12
N SER A 186 4.41 -16.81 -47.26
CA SER A 186 4.64 -15.86 -46.16
C SER A 186 5.65 -16.46 -45.18
N ALA A 187 6.90 -15.99 -45.25
CA ALA A 187 7.94 -16.43 -44.33
C ALA A 187 7.72 -15.80 -42.95
N ASP A 188 8.09 -16.51 -41.87
CA ASP A 188 7.93 -16.04 -40.49
C ASP A 188 8.48 -14.61 -40.28
N ALA A 189 9.60 -14.28 -40.94
CA ALA A 189 10.25 -12.97 -40.88
C ALA A 189 9.50 -11.83 -41.61
N GLU A 190 8.56 -12.16 -42.51
CA GLU A 190 7.63 -11.21 -43.15
C GLU A 190 6.41 -10.99 -42.25
N ILE A 191 5.87 -12.07 -41.65
CA ILE A 191 4.80 -12.00 -40.65
C ILE A 191 5.25 -11.19 -39.43
N ASP A 192 6.47 -11.42 -38.92
CA ASP A 192 7.12 -10.60 -37.87
C ASP A 192 7.09 -9.10 -38.22
N GLN A 193 7.47 -8.73 -39.45
CA GLN A 193 7.54 -7.34 -39.89
C GLN A 193 6.16 -6.70 -39.99
N LEU A 194 5.16 -7.43 -40.50
CA LEU A 194 3.77 -6.97 -40.50
C LEU A 194 3.23 -6.79 -39.08
N CYS A 195 3.53 -7.70 -38.15
CA CYS A 195 3.13 -7.59 -36.74
C CYS A 195 3.76 -6.38 -36.05
N VAL A 196 5.05 -6.13 -36.28
CA VAL A 196 5.74 -4.92 -35.79
C VAL A 196 5.15 -3.65 -36.42
N ALA A 197 4.89 -3.64 -37.73
CA ALA A 197 4.28 -2.50 -38.42
C ALA A 197 2.86 -2.19 -37.93
N ASN A 198 2.08 -3.22 -37.58
CA ASN A 198 0.74 -3.06 -37.00
C ASN A 198 0.83 -2.51 -35.56
N ALA A 199 1.71 -3.08 -34.73
CA ALA A 199 1.88 -2.71 -33.32
C ALA A 199 2.55 -1.34 -33.09
N CYS A 200 3.48 -0.91 -33.93
CA CYS A 200 4.06 0.44 -33.83
C CYS A 200 3.02 1.49 -34.24
N ASN A 201 2.32 2.05 -33.26
CA ASN A 201 1.22 3.01 -33.44
C ASN A 201 1.27 4.07 -32.31
N PRO A 202 1.33 5.39 -32.59
CA PRO A 202 1.37 6.42 -31.54
C PRO A 202 0.11 6.38 -30.67
N GLY A 203 0.26 6.69 -29.37
CA GLY A 203 -0.80 6.51 -28.37
C GLY A 203 -2.11 7.25 -28.67
N LYS A 204 -2.07 8.35 -29.44
CA LYS A 204 -3.26 9.08 -29.91
C LYS A 204 -4.23 8.26 -30.78
N ASN A 205 -3.80 7.08 -31.26
CA ASN A 205 -4.59 6.16 -32.06
C ASN A 205 -5.18 4.98 -31.25
N LEU A 206 -5.07 5.00 -29.92
CA LEU A 206 -5.73 4.02 -29.04
C LEU A 206 -7.25 4.17 -29.12
N GLU A 207 -7.96 3.05 -29.26
CA GLU A 207 -9.43 2.99 -29.15
C GLU A 207 -9.86 2.83 -27.69
N ALA A 208 -9.12 2.01 -26.94
CA ALA A 208 -9.32 1.80 -25.51
C ALA A 208 -7.97 1.58 -24.81
N ALA A 209 -7.88 1.95 -23.54
CA ALA A 209 -6.73 1.63 -22.69
C ALA A 209 -7.14 1.55 -21.23
N GLY A 210 -6.28 0.94 -20.41
CA GLY A 210 -6.51 0.82 -18.99
C GLY A 210 -5.35 0.21 -18.23
N TYR A 211 -5.57 0.04 -16.93
CA TYR A 211 -4.71 -0.74 -16.05
C TYR A 211 -5.57 -1.46 -15.00
N CYS A 212 -5.07 -2.58 -14.47
CA CYS A 212 -5.62 -3.18 -13.26
C CYS A 212 -4.57 -3.13 -12.16
N MET A 213 -4.86 -2.39 -11.09
CA MET A 213 -4.02 -2.35 -9.89
C MET A 213 -4.33 -3.56 -9.00
N TYR A 214 -3.28 -4.26 -8.59
CA TYR A 214 -3.33 -5.32 -7.59
C TYR A 214 -2.79 -4.76 -6.27
N SER A 215 -3.69 -4.38 -5.36
CA SER A 215 -3.34 -3.87 -4.03
C SER A 215 -4.45 -4.23 -3.03
N SER A 216 -4.60 -3.42 -1.97
CA SER A 216 -5.52 -3.62 -0.86
C SER A 216 -6.98 -3.76 -1.32
N SER A 217 -7.36 -3.02 -2.37
CA SER A 217 -8.40 -3.41 -3.33
C SER A 217 -7.77 -3.80 -4.68
N THR A 218 -8.44 -4.66 -5.44
CA THR A 218 -8.15 -4.89 -6.86
C THR A 218 -9.04 -3.99 -7.70
N ILE A 219 -8.47 -3.07 -8.48
CA ILE A 219 -9.21 -2.03 -9.22
C ILE A 219 -8.78 -2.01 -10.68
N LEU A 220 -9.73 -2.25 -11.58
CA LEU A 220 -9.61 -2.09 -13.03
C LEU A 220 -10.05 -0.67 -13.41
N MET A 221 -9.14 0.11 -13.98
CA MET A 221 -9.36 1.48 -14.45
C MET A 221 -9.21 1.50 -15.97
N LEU A 222 -10.22 1.99 -16.70
CA LEU A 222 -10.21 1.94 -18.17
C LEU A 222 -11.03 3.04 -18.83
N THR A 223 -10.72 3.29 -20.10
CA THR A 223 -11.39 4.25 -20.97
C THR A 223 -11.56 3.68 -22.36
N VAL A 224 -12.65 4.08 -23.02
CA VAL A 224 -13.00 3.77 -24.43
C VAL A 224 -13.12 5.05 -25.26
N GLY A 225 -12.36 6.08 -24.90
CA GLY A 225 -12.32 7.37 -25.61
C GLY A 225 -13.28 8.46 -25.07
N ASP A 226 -14.20 8.12 -24.16
CA ASP A 226 -15.17 9.04 -23.53
C ASP A 226 -15.10 9.00 -21.99
N GLY A 227 -13.97 9.44 -21.43
CA GLY A 227 -13.74 9.53 -19.99
C GLY A 227 -13.13 8.27 -19.36
N LEU A 228 -12.64 8.40 -18.13
CA LEU A 228 -12.07 7.31 -17.33
C LEU A 228 -13.08 6.73 -16.33
N PHE A 229 -13.24 5.41 -16.33
CA PHE A 229 -14.08 4.66 -15.38
C PHE A 229 -13.23 3.70 -14.54
N GLY A 230 -13.69 3.40 -13.32
CA GLY A 230 -13.01 2.51 -12.38
C GLY A 230 -13.96 1.50 -11.76
N PHE A 231 -13.52 0.24 -11.71
CA PHE A 231 -14.28 -0.89 -11.22
C PHE A 231 -13.47 -1.64 -10.17
N THR A 232 -14.02 -1.84 -8.98
CA THR A 232 -13.39 -2.62 -7.91
C THR A 232 -13.92 -4.05 -7.94
N PHE A 233 -13.03 -5.04 -7.80
CA PHE A 233 -13.40 -6.44 -7.74
C PHE A 233 -14.10 -6.77 -6.41
N ASP A 234 -15.28 -7.36 -6.46
CA ASP A 234 -15.93 -7.94 -5.26
C ASP A 234 -15.72 -9.47 -5.23
N PRO A 235 -14.90 -9.99 -4.29
CA PRO A 235 -14.67 -11.42 -4.13
C PRO A 235 -15.94 -12.23 -3.79
N ALA A 236 -17.00 -11.60 -3.27
CA ALA A 236 -18.23 -12.30 -2.89
C ALA A 236 -19.10 -12.70 -4.09
N ILE A 237 -18.97 -11.99 -5.22
CA ILE A 237 -19.69 -12.30 -6.48
C ILE A 237 -18.74 -12.70 -7.63
N GLY A 238 -17.43 -12.49 -7.48
CA GLY A 238 -16.42 -12.86 -8.49
C GLY A 238 -16.37 -11.91 -9.70
N GLU A 239 -16.83 -10.67 -9.55
CA GLU A 239 -16.92 -9.70 -10.65
C GLU A 239 -16.47 -8.29 -10.24
N PHE A 240 -16.03 -7.52 -11.24
CA PHE A 240 -15.75 -6.10 -11.12
C PHE A 240 -17.06 -5.30 -11.07
N VAL A 241 -17.15 -4.35 -10.12
CA VAL A 241 -18.30 -3.46 -9.90
C VAL A 241 -17.85 -2.01 -9.97
N ALA A 242 -18.58 -1.18 -10.70
CA ALA A 242 -18.27 0.23 -10.93
C ALA A 242 -18.22 1.00 -9.60
N SER A 243 -17.03 1.52 -9.28
CA SER A 243 -16.72 2.28 -8.06
C SER A 243 -16.33 3.72 -8.34
N HIS A 244 -15.89 4.03 -9.56
CA HIS A 244 -15.52 5.36 -9.99
C HIS A 244 -16.13 5.64 -11.37
N GLU A 245 -16.86 6.74 -11.48
CA GLU A 245 -17.54 7.18 -12.71
C GLU A 245 -16.93 8.49 -13.18
N ARG A 246 -16.52 8.55 -14.47
CA ARG A 246 -15.92 9.73 -15.12
C ARG A 246 -14.92 10.48 -14.24
N VAL A 247 -13.86 9.78 -13.84
CA VAL A 247 -12.78 10.31 -12.98
C VAL A 247 -12.19 11.57 -13.62
N VAL A 248 -12.06 12.63 -12.82
CA VAL A 248 -11.42 13.90 -13.20
C VAL A 248 -10.28 14.17 -12.23
N VAL A 249 -9.06 14.34 -12.73
CA VAL A 249 -7.90 14.67 -11.88
C VAL A 249 -8.05 16.07 -11.27
N PRO A 250 -7.64 16.28 -10.01
CA PRO A 250 -7.45 17.61 -9.47
C PRO A 250 -6.50 18.45 -10.33
N LYS A 251 -6.79 19.74 -10.53
CA LYS A 251 -5.94 20.65 -11.33
C LYS A 251 -4.55 20.89 -10.74
N ARG A 252 -4.45 20.75 -9.41
CA ARG A 252 -3.23 20.71 -8.59
C ARG A 252 -3.39 19.64 -7.52
N GLY A 253 -2.28 19.12 -7.02
CA GLY A 253 -2.20 18.26 -5.84
C GLY A 253 -1.10 18.70 -4.88
N LYS A 254 -0.66 17.77 -4.02
CA LYS A 254 0.37 18.01 -2.98
C LYS A 254 1.32 16.82 -2.80
N ILE A 255 1.36 15.92 -3.78
CA ILE A 255 2.21 14.73 -3.78
C ILE A 255 3.06 14.68 -5.05
N TYR A 256 4.22 14.03 -4.94
CA TYR A 256 5.01 13.66 -6.11
C TYR A 256 5.58 12.25 -5.97
N SER A 257 5.64 11.55 -7.10
CA SER A 257 6.18 10.19 -7.19
C SER A 257 7.35 10.17 -8.16
N VAL A 258 8.56 9.98 -7.63
CA VAL A 258 9.80 9.91 -8.41
C VAL A 258 10.87 9.13 -7.63
N ASN A 259 11.75 8.42 -8.33
CA ASN A 259 12.83 7.66 -7.72
C ASN A 259 14.02 8.57 -7.33
N GLU A 260 13.92 9.33 -6.23
CA GLU A 260 15.03 10.19 -5.75
C GLU A 260 16.33 9.44 -5.40
N GLY A 261 16.34 8.10 -5.35
CA GLY A 261 17.59 7.32 -5.36
C GLY A 261 18.45 7.59 -6.61
N ASN A 262 17.83 7.92 -7.75
CA ASN A 262 18.53 8.24 -8.98
C ASN A 262 19.00 9.72 -9.07
N ARG A 263 18.81 10.55 -8.02
CA ARG A 263 18.89 12.03 -8.11
C ARG A 263 20.20 12.53 -8.70
N ASP A 264 21.35 11.98 -8.31
CA ASP A 264 22.66 12.41 -8.82
C ASP A 264 22.83 12.17 -10.33
N GLY A 265 22.21 11.12 -10.86
CA GLY A 265 22.23 10.75 -12.27
C GLY A 265 21.23 11.49 -13.16
N TRP A 266 20.48 12.48 -12.65
CA TRP A 266 19.52 13.27 -13.43
C TRP A 266 20.14 14.50 -14.11
N SER A 267 19.47 14.99 -15.16
CA SER A 267 19.75 16.30 -15.76
C SER A 267 19.52 17.43 -14.75
N ILE A 268 20.15 18.59 -14.99
CA ILE A 268 19.98 19.77 -14.13
C ILE A 268 18.53 20.28 -14.11
N GLY A 269 17.79 20.14 -15.22
CA GLY A 269 16.37 20.49 -15.30
C GLY A 269 15.49 19.64 -14.36
N VAL A 270 15.69 18.32 -14.36
CA VAL A 270 14.94 17.41 -13.48
C VAL A 270 15.30 17.63 -12.00
N LYS A 271 16.58 17.87 -11.69
CA LYS A 271 17.03 18.24 -10.33
C LYS A 271 16.34 19.52 -9.84
N ASN A 272 16.42 20.59 -10.61
CA ASN A 272 15.79 21.88 -10.30
C ASN A 272 14.27 21.75 -10.12
N TRP A 273 13.61 20.92 -10.94
CA TRP A 273 12.18 20.67 -10.82
C TRP A 273 11.81 19.95 -9.53
N VAL A 274 12.45 18.82 -9.20
CA VAL A 274 12.17 18.09 -7.93
C VAL A 274 12.46 18.96 -6.71
N ASP A 275 13.55 19.73 -6.73
CA ASP A 275 13.90 20.61 -5.61
C ASP A 275 12.93 21.81 -5.49
N SER A 276 12.28 22.24 -6.58
CA SER A 276 11.20 23.24 -6.52
C SER A 276 9.92 22.70 -5.87
N LEU A 277 9.58 21.40 -6.05
CA LEU A 277 8.42 20.77 -5.39
C LEU A 277 8.57 20.73 -3.86
N LYS A 278 9.81 20.59 -3.37
CA LYS A 278 10.15 20.70 -1.93
C LYS A 278 9.95 22.12 -1.37
N ASN A 279 9.84 23.12 -2.24
CA ASN A 279 9.63 24.53 -1.88
C ASN A 279 8.22 25.05 -2.24
N GLY A 280 7.28 24.15 -2.58
CA GLY A 280 5.89 24.50 -2.91
C GLY A 280 5.55 24.49 -4.39
N GLY A 281 6.50 24.13 -5.26
CA GLY A 281 6.27 23.90 -6.69
C GLY A 281 5.56 25.08 -7.38
N PRO A 282 4.52 24.85 -8.18
CA PRO A 282 3.81 25.90 -8.91
C PRO A 282 3.00 26.88 -8.03
N ASP A 283 2.91 26.68 -6.71
CA ASP A 283 2.30 27.65 -5.77
C ASP A 283 3.33 28.62 -5.16
N GLU A 284 4.64 28.30 -5.24
CA GLU A 284 5.72 28.99 -4.48
C GLU A 284 5.44 29.12 -2.96
N SER A 285 4.56 28.27 -2.42
CA SER A 285 3.95 28.44 -1.09
C SER A 285 4.86 28.14 0.11
N GLY A 286 6.10 27.70 -0.13
CA GLY A 286 7.05 27.25 0.91
C GLY A 286 6.63 25.97 1.62
N LYS A 287 5.52 25.33 1.22
CA LYS A 287 5.06 24.04 1.78
C LYS A 287 5.49 22.91 0.84
N PRO A 288 6.40 22.00 1.23
CA PRO A 288 6.82 20.90 0.36
C PRO A 288 5.64 20.01 -0.03
N TYR A 289 5.67 19.56 -1.28
CA TYR A 289 4.90 18.40 -1.71
C TYR A 289 5.42 17.17 -0.96
N SER A 290 4.55 16.20 -0.66
CA SER A 290 4.96 14.94 -0.05
C SER A 290 5.48 13.95 -1.09
N ALA A 291 6.67 13.42 -0.87
CA ALA A 291 7.15 12.27 -1.63
C ALA A 291 6.25 11.06 -1.38
N ARG A 292 5.98 10.32 -2.46
CA ARG A 292 5.09 9.15 -2.51
C ARG A 292 5.49 8.28 -3.71
N TYR A 293 6.55 7.46 -3.57
CA TYR A 293 7.08 6.61 -4.63
C TYR A 293 6.99 5.12 -4.25
N ILE A 294 5.96 4.42 -4.75
CA ILE A 294 5.77 2.97 -4.53
C ILE A 294 6.70 2.16 -5.43
N GLY A 295 7.10 2.70 -6.59
CA GLY A 295 7.88 1.98 -7.59
C GLY A 295 7.06 0.93 -8.34
N SER A 296 5.78 1.24 -8.56
CA SER A 296 4.87 0.60 -9.51
C SER A 296 4.20 1.75 -10.24
N LEU A 297 4.43 1.85 -11.56
CA LEU A 297 3.82 2.88 -12.40
C LEU A 297 2.30 2.91 -12.23
N VAL A 298 1.66 1.73 -12.17
CA VAL A 298 0.21 1.60 -11.98
C VAL A 298 -0.23 2.23 -10.66
N ALA A 299 0.41 1.91 -9.54
CA ALA A 299 0.00 2.42 -8.23
C ALA A 299 0.35 3.91 -8.04
N ASP A 300 1.49 4.34 -8.55
CA ASP A 300 1.94 5.73 -8.49
C ASP A 300 1.09 6.64 -9.41
N VAL A 301 0.68 6.17 -10.58
CA VAL A 301 -0.29 6.87 -11.46
C VAL A 301 -1.70 6.85 -10.86
N HIS A 302 -2.20 5.72 -10.37
CA HIS A 302 -3.55 5.60 -9.82
C HIS A 302 -3.82 6.61 -8.69
N ARG A 303 -2.89 6.68 -7.73
CA ARG A 303 -2.94 7.68 -6.66
C ARG A 303 -2.83 9.12 -7.18
N THR A 304 -2.03 9.36 -8.21
CA THR A 304 -1.89 10.70 -8.83
C THR A 304 -3.19 11.14 -9.54
N LEU A 305 -3.92 10.22 -10.17
CA LEU A 305 -5.20 10.52 -10.82
C LEU A 305 -6.31 10.88 -9.80
N LEU A 306 -6.26 10.31 -8.60
CA LEU A 306 -7.24 10.57 -7.54
C LEU A 306 -6.89 11.80 -6.66
N TYR A 307 -5.61 11.97 -6.29
CA TYR A 307 -5.17 13.00 -5.35
C TYR A 307 -4.51 14.23 -6.02
N GLY A 308 -4.30 14.17 -7.34
CA GLY A 308 -3.52 15.16 -8.09
C GLY A 308 -2.03 15.11 -7.77
N GLY A 309 -1.29 16.09 -8.30
CA GLY A 309 0.17 16.14 -8.22
C GLY A 309 0.81 15.49 -9.44
N VAL A 310 1.96 14.84 -9.27
CA VAL A 310 2.76 14.38 -10.43
C VAL A 310 3.55 13.09 -10.17
N CYS A 311 3.46 12.15 -11.11
CA CYS A 311 4.25 10.93 -11.19
C CYS A 311 5.30 11.09 -12.32
N ALA A 312 6.54 10.68 -12.06
CA ALA A 312 7.66 10.86 -12.99
C ALA A 312 8.64 9.68 -12.98
N GLN A 313 9.02 9.27 -14.19
CA GLN A 313 10.10 8.33 -14.50
C GLN A 313 11.06 9.04 -15.47
N PRO A 314 11.88 9.99 -14.98
CA PRO A 314 12.81 10.75 -15.79
C PRO A 314 13.96 9.89 -16.33
N ALA A 315 14.62 10.39 -17.37
CA ALA A 315 15.92 9.88 -17.81
C ALA A 315 16.96 9.95 -16.68
N SER A 316 17.95 9.05 -16.71
CA SER A 316 19.12 9.13 -15.83
C SER A 316 20.37 8.62 -16.53
N ALA A 317 21.55 8.88 -15.96
CA ALA A 317 22.83 8.36 -16.47
C ALA A 317 22.87 6.83 -16.63
N GLN A 318 22.02 6.08 -15.92
CA GLN A 318 21.86 4.62 -16.11
C GLN A 318 20.84 4.24 -17.19
N ASN A 319 19.93 5.15 -17.57
CA ASN A 319 18.85 4.92 -18.53
C ASN A 319 18.58 6.25 -19.30
N PRO A 320 19.44 6.64 -20.26
CA PRO A 320 19.38 7.97 -20.88
C PRO A 320 18.11 8.20 -21.70
N GLU A 321 17.58 7.14 -22.31
CA GLU A 321 16.30 7.15 -23.04
C GLU A 321 15.08 7.00 -22.10
N GLY A 322 15.27 7.10 -20.78
CA GLY A 322 14.24 6.79 -19.78
C GLY A 322 14.08 5.29 -19.55
N ARG A 323 12.97 4.91 -18.87
CA ARG A 323 12.77 3.53 -18.39
C ARG A 323 11.51 2.83 -18.87
N LEU A 324 10.46 3.55 -19.24
CA LEU A 324 9.19 2.92 -19.59
C LEU A 324 9.17 2.60 -21.09
N ARG A 325 8.60 1.47 -21.50
CA ARG A 325 8.33 1.19 -22.91
C ARG A 325 7.23 2.14 -23.40
N LEU A 326 7.50 2.84 -24.51
CA LEU A 326 6.56 3.80 -25.08
C LEU A 326 5.21 3.14 -25.42
N LEU A 327 5.27 1.95 -26.02
CA LEU A 327 4.08 1.27 -26.55
C LEU A 327 3.22 0.57 -25.48
N THR A 328 3.83 -0.18 -24.56
CA THR A 328 3.09 -1.04 -23.60
C THR A 328 2.82 -0.37 -22.24
N GLU A 329 3.57 0.67 -21.88
CA GLU A 329 3.44 1.35 -20.59
C GLU A 329 2.99 2.81 -20.75
N ALA A 330 3.82 3.65 -21.40
CA ALA A 330 3.66 5.10 -21.37
C ALA A 330 2.48 5.61 -22.22
N GLY A 331 2.29 5.09 -23.44
CA GLY A 331 1.18 5.44 -24.32
C GLY A 331 -0.19 5.11 -23.71
N PRO A 332 -0.45 3.86 -23.26
CA PRO A 332 -1.67 3.49 -22.57
C PRO A 332 -1.93 4.33 -21.30
N MET A 333 -0.91 4.57 -20.48
CA MET A 333 -1.03 5.42 -19.29
C MET A 333 -1.36 6.88 -19.63
N ALA A 334 -0.77 7.43 -20.70
CA ALA A 334 -1.08 8.77 -21.17
C ALA A 334 -2.54 8.88 -21.67
N PHE A 335 -3.08 7.84 -22.32
CA PHE A 335 -4.45 7.85 -22.84
C PHE A 335 -5.46 7.81 -21.68
N VAL A 336 -5.22 6.92 -20.70
CA VAL A 336 -5.97 6.87 -19.44
C VAL A 336 -5.93 8.22 -18.69
N ALA A 337 -4.77 8.88 -18.68
CA ALA A 337 -4.58 10.16 -17.99
C ALA A 337 -5.32 11.32 -18.67
N GLU A 338 -5.17 11.50 -20.00
CA GLU A 338 -5.85 12.57 -20.72
C GLU A 338 -7.38 12.39 -20.72
N GLN A 339 -7.88 11.15 -20.70
CA GLN A 339 -9.29 10.83 -20.50
C GLN A 339 -9.82 11.12 -19.08
N ALA A 340 -8.93 11.39 -18.12
CA ALA A 340 -9.26 11.96 -16.81
C ALA A 340 -8.97 13.48 -16.71
N GLY A 341 -8.64 14.14 -17.82
CA GLY A 341 -8.26 15.56 -17.86
C GLY A 341 -6.87 15.86 -17.31
N ALA A 342 -6.03 14.85 -17.09
CA ALA A 342 -4.62 15.01 -16.72
C ALA A 342 -3.75 15.30 -17.95
N LYS A 343 -2.46 15.58 -17.73
CA LYS A 343 -1.46 15.70 -18.80
C LYS A 343 -0.41 14.61 -18.68
N ALA A 344 0.11 14.17 -19.84
CA ALA A 344 1.21 13.23 -19.94
C ALA A 344 2.25 13.71 -20.97
N SER A 345 3.52 13.72 -20.59
CA SER A 345 4.64 14.27 -21.34
C SER A 345 5.84 13.33 -21.33
N THR A 346 6.64 13.37 -22.40
CA THR A 346 7.97 12.73 -22.46
C THR A 346 9.08 13.61 -21.89
N GLY A 347 8.76 14.86 -21.50
CA GLY A 347 9.72 15.93 -21.25
C GLY A 347 10.16 16.67 -22.53
N PHE A 348 9.82 16.15 -23.71
CA PHE A 348 10.04 16.80 -25.02
C PHE A 348 8.72 17.19 -25.71
N GLY A 349 7.58 16.74 -25.19
CA GLY A 349 6.23 17.01 -25.70
C GLY A 349 5.21 15.97 -25.23
N ARG A 350 3.96 16.14 -25.66
CA ARG A 350 2.81 15.28 -25.30
C ARG A 350 3.06 13.81 -25.62
N ALA A 351 2.85 12.94 -24.64
CA ALA A 351 3.21 11.52 -24.73
C ALA A 351 2.39 10.75 -25.79
N LEU A 352 1.13 11.11 -26.04
CA LEU A 352 0.31 10.48 -27.07
C LEU A 352 0.73 10.80 -28.51
N ASP A 353 1.51 11.86 -28.72
CA ASP A 353 2.00 12.26 -30.04
C ASP A 353 3.34 11.63 -30.42
N ALA A 354 4.05 11.00 -29.48
CA ALA A 354 5.31 10.30 -29.74
C ALA A 354 5.11 9.06 -30.63
N GLU A 355 5.85 9.00 -31.74
CA GLU A 355 5.76 7.91 -32.72
C GLU A 355 6.77 6.80 -32.36
N PRO A 356 6.32 5.54 -32.13
CA PRO A 356 7.19 4.44 -31.77
C PRO A 356 7.99 3.93 -32.98
N SER A 357 9.31 4.10 -32.91
CA SER A 357 10.29 3.53 -33.85
C SER A 357 10.47 2.02 -33.69
N SER A 358 10.22 1.50 -32.48
CA SER A 358 10.23 0.07 -32.17
C SER A 358 9.31 -0.23 -30.98
N VAL A 359 8.90 -1.50 -30.89
CA VAL A 359 7.98 -2.05 -29.88
C VAL A 359 8.48 -1.79 -28.44
N HIS A 360 9.81 -1.88 -28.26
CA HIS A 360 10.47 -1.78 -26.96
C HIS A 360 11.21 -0.45 -26.73
N GLN A 361 10.97 0.55 -27.60
CA GLN A 361 11.52 1.88 -27.43
C GLN A 361 11.24 2.41 -26.02
N ARG A 362 12.30 2.80 -25.31
CA ARG A 362 12.19 3.43 -24.00
C ARG A 362 11.86 4.93 -24.14
N THR A 363 11.22 5.49 -23.13
CA THR A 363 10.96 6.92 -23.05
C THR A 363 11.04 7.42 -21.59
N PRO A 364 11.47 8.68 -21.34
CA PRO A 364 11.19 9.36 -20.09
C PRO A 364 9.69 9.66 -20.03
N PHE A 365 9.10 9.67 -18.84
CA PHE A 365 7.66 9.85 -18.71
C PHE A 365 7.27 10.66 -17.50
N TYR A 366 6.31 11.56 -17.67
CA TYR A 366 5.78 12.43 -16.63
C TYR A 366 4.26 12.52 -16.82
N LEU A 367 3.49 12.29 -15.75
CA LEU A 367 2.03 12.23 -15.78
C LEU A 367 1.47 12.89 -14.53
N GLY A 368 0.51 13.80 -14.67
CA GLY A 368 -0.09 14.44 -13.50
C GLY A 368 -1.16 15.47 -13.75
N SER A 369 -1.53 16.14 -12.66
CA SER A 369 -2.31 17.38 -12.65
C SER A 369 -1.79 18.36 -13.70
N PRO A 370 -2.67 18.98 -14.53
CA PRO A 370 -2.23 19.80 -15.65
C PRO A 370 -1.28 20.94 -15.28
N GLU A 371 -1.46 21.60 -14.13
CA GLU A 371 -0.67 22.76 -13.75
C GLU A 371 0.75 22.37 -13.26
N GLU A 372 0.91 21.21 -12.63
CA GLU A 372 2.22 20.62 -12.30
C GLU A 372 2.99 20.16 -13.54
N VAL A 373 2.31 19.64 -14.56
CA VAL A 373 2.95 19.22 -15.82
C VAL A 373 3.34 20.45 -16.67
N ASP A 374 2.49 21.48 -16.75
CA ASP A 374 2.86 22.76 -17.38
C ASP A 374 4.05 23.43 -16.67
N PHE A 375 4.10 23.32 -15.34
CA PHE A 375 5.23 23.82 -14.54
C PHE A 375 6.50 22.99 -14.74
N LEU A 376 6.41 21.65 -14.80
CA LEU A 376 7.51 20.77 -15.17
C LEU A 376 8.09 21.16 -16.52
N GLU A 377 7.27 21.22 -17.58
CA GLU A 377 7.75 21.51 -18.94
C GLU A 377 8.42 22.90 -19.01
N LYS A 378 7.87 23.90 -18.30
CA LYS A 378 8.50 25.21 -18.13
C LYS A 378 9.88 25.13 -17.45
N VAL A 379 10.05 24.32 -16.40
CA VAL A 379 11.34 24.18 -15.70
C VAL A 379 12.36 23.40 -16.54
N LEU A 380 11.93 22.34 -17.25
CA LEU A 380 12.79 21.61 -18.18
C LEU A 380 13.26 22.51 -19.34
N ALA A 381 12.35 23.27 -19.96
CA ALA A 381 12.68 24.18 -21.06
C ALA A 381 13.51 25.41 -20.63
N ALA A 382 13.55 25.74 -19.34
CA ALA A 382 14.38 26.80 -18.78
C ALA A 382 15.76 26.33 -18.30
N ALA A 383 16.03 25.01 -18.32
CA ALA A 383 17.34 24.49 -18.00
C ALA A 383 18.38 24.87 -19.08
N PRO A 384 19.65 25.12 -18.71
CA PRO A 384 20.70 25.26 -19.72
C PRO A 384 20.83 23.93 -20.51
N PRO A 385 21.10 23.98 -21.83
CA PRO A 385 21.37 22.78 -22.59
C PRO A 385 22.60 22.08 -22.01
N GLU A 386 22.55 20.74 -21.92
CA GLU A 386 23.68 19.95 -21.42
C GLU A 386 24.86 20.12 -22.38
N GLY A 387 25.97 20.64 -21.86
CA GLY A 387 27.16 20.92 -22.66
C GLY A 387 27.95 19.65 -22.98
N ASP A 388 28.62 19.67 -24.13
CA ASP A 388 29.65 18.68 -24.52
C ASP A 388 30.89 18.78 -23.61
N GLU A 389 30.74 18.51 -22.31
CA GLU A 389 31.88 18.17 -21.46
C GLU A 389 32.34 16.75 -21.80
N SER A 390 33.16 16.66 -22.85
CA SER A 390 33.91 15.47 -23.23
C SER A 390 35.02 15.14 -22.21
N GLY A 391 34.68 15.13 -20.92
CA GLY A 391 35.50 14.72 -19.80
C GLY A 391 35.62 13.21 -19.77
N ALA A 392 36.48 12.67 -20.65
CA ALA A 392 36.74 11.24 -20.79
C ALA A 392 37.53 10.67 -19.60
N GLY A 393 36.95 10.73 -18.40
CA GLY A 393 37.29 9.84 -17.30
C GLY A 393 37.02 8.40 -17.74
N THR A 394 38.06 7.55 -17.72
CA THR A 394 37.97 6.17 -18.17
C THR A 394 37.23 5.30 -17.15
N PHE A 395 35.92 5.48 -17.05
CA PHE A 395 35.03 4.60 -16.30
C PHE A 395 34.93 3.25 -17.01
N SER A 396 35.30 2.19 -16.30
CA SER A 396 35.29 0.82 -16.83
C SER A 396 33.86 0.41 -17.18
N SER A 397 33.61 0.09 -18.44
CA SER A 397 32.29 -0.31 -18.94
C SER A 397 31.93 -1.76 -18.56
N SER A 398 31.74 -2.01 -17.26
CA SER A 398 31.00 -3.19 -16.81
C SER A 398 29.53 -3.04 -17.17
N ALA A 399 29.16 -3.50 -18.37
CA ALA A 399 27.77 -3.57 -18.83
C ALA A 399 26.97 -4.53 -17.95
N ALA A 400 26.42 -4.01 -16.85
CA ALA A 400 25.59 -4.74 -15.92
C ALA A 400 24.15 -4.79 -16.46
N THR A 401 23.89 -5.71 -17.38
CA THR A 401 22.54 -5.98 -17.93
C THR A 401 21.64 -6.55 -16.83
N LYS A 402 21.12 -5.68 -15.97
CA LYS A 402 20.20 -6.00 -14.87
C LYS A 402 18.78 -6.27 -15.39
N GLY A 403 18.65 -7.22 -16.31
CA GLY A 403 17.40 -7.94 -16.48
C GLY A 403 17.04 -8.57 -15.13
N ALA A 404 15.83 -8.32 -14.64
CA ALA A 404 15.39 -8.69 -13.30
C ALA A 404 15.14 -10.20 -13.18
N LYS A 405 16.21 -11.00 -13.24
CA LYS A 405 16.16 -12.44 -13.05
C LYS A 405 15.70 -12.72 -11.62
N SER A 406 14.47 -13.24 -11.49
CA SER A 406 13.97 -13.89 -10.29
C SER A 406 15.05 -14.83 -9.74
N SER A 407 15.67 -14.45 -8.62
CA SER A 407 16.77 -15.22 -8.04
C SER A 407 16.17 -16.39 -7.28
N SER A 408 15.85 -17.46 -8.01
CA SER A 408 15.44 -18.76 -7.46
C SER A 408 16.61 -19.39 -6.69
N LYS A 409 16.91 -18.80 -5.52
CA LYS A 409 17.97 -19.25 -4.61
C LYS A 409 17.72 -20.70 -4.27
N SER A 410 18.57 -21.57 -4.81
CA SER A 410 18.65 -22.99 -4.47
C SER A 410 18.88 -23.10 -2.97
N ARG A 411 17.78 -23.22 -2.19
CA ARG A 411 17.83 -23.42 -0.75
C ARG A 411 18.62 -24.71 -0.53
N THR A 412 19.76 -24.60 0.15
CA THR A 412 20.46 -25.75 0.70
C THR A 412 19.47 -26.63 1.45
N LYS A 413 19.63 -27.96 1.39
CA LYS A 413 18.66 -28.93 1.92
C LYS A 413 18.52 -28.83 3.45
N SER A 414 17.69 -27.89 3.87
CA SER A 414 17.22 -27.71 5.24
C SER A 414 16.09 -28.70 5.55
N ALA A 415 15.68 -28.76 6.82
CA ALA A 415 14.52 -29.54 7.23
C ALA A 415 13.25 -29.12 6.47
N SER A 416 12.27 -30.03 6.38
CA SER A 416 11.00 -29.82 5.67
C SER A 416 10.33 -28.50 6.07
N SER A 417 10.45 -27.48 5.21
CA SER A 417 9.92 -26.15 5.46
C SER A 417 8.40 -26.22 5.54
N ARG A 418 7.82 -25.55 6.54
CA ARG A 418 6.37 -25.62 6.83
C ARG A 418 5.54 -24.63 5.99
N VAL A 419 6.23 -23.75 5.27
CA VAL A 419 5.67 -22.75 4.36
C VAL A 419 4.62 -23.37 3.42
N GLY A 420 3.43 -22.78 3.37
CA GLY A 420 2.30 -23.26 2.56
C GLY A 420 1.53 -24.45 3.12
N SER A 421 1.87 -24.98 4.31
CA SER A 421 1.21 -26.17 4.89
C SER A 421 0.79 -26.03 6.35
N GLU A 422 1.32 -25.05 7.09
CA GLU A 422 0.98 -24.78 8.49
C GLU A 422 0.11 -23.52 8.61
N THR A 423 -0.90 -23.54 9.48
CA THR A 423 -1.75 -22.38 9.76
C THR A 423 -1.30 -21.66 11.02
N LEU A 424 -1.68 -20.39 11.18
CA LEU A 424 -1.43 -19.60 12.40
C LEU A 424 -1.84 -20.36 13.66
N SER A 425 -3.04 -20.97 13.67
CA SER A 425 -3.55 -21.75 14.79
C SER A 425 -2.69 -22.98 15.12
N THR A 426 -2.20 -23.70 14.10
CA THR A 426 -1.30 -24.85 14.31
C THR A 426 0.12 -24.43 14.67
N TRP A 427 0.57 -23.25 14.23
CA TRP A 427 1.83 -22.64 14.68
C TRP A 427 1.77 -22.19 16.14
N MET A 428 0.72 -21.49 16.57
CA MET A 428 0.56 -21.01 17.96
C MET A 428 0.60 -22.17 18.97
N PHE A 429 -0.13 -23.25 18.68
CA PHE A 429 -0.08 -24.48 19.49
C PHE A 429 1.33 -25.07 19.65
N ARG A 430 2.23 -24.89 18.67
CA ARG A 430 3.64 -25.29 18.82
C ARG A 430 4.45 -24.31 19.66
N GLN A 431 4.13 -23.02 19.64
CA GLN A 431 4.78 -22.03 20.50
C GLN A 431 4.35 -22.20 21.96
N GLU A 432 3.09 -22.53 22.21
CA GLU A 432 2.55 -22.92 23.52
C GLU A 432 3.27 -24.19 24.03
N GLN A 433 3.37 -25.25 23.21
CA GLN A 433 4.15 -26.45 23.56
C GLN A 433 5.65 -26.20 23.78
N ALA A 434 6.22 -25.17 23.16
CA ALA A 434 7.61 -24.75 23.37
C ALA A 434 7.79 -23.87 24.62
N GLY A 435 6.70 -23.42 25.26
CA GLY A 435 6.74 -22.47 26.38
C GLY A 435 7.07 -21.03 25.97
N HIS A 436 6.89 -20.67 24.69
CA HIS A 436 7.10 -19.30 24.18
C HIS A 436 5.85 -18.41 24.32
N MET A 437 4.68 -19.00 24.57
CA MET A 437 3.42 -18.29 24.86
C MET A 437 2.57 -19.10 25.84
N ASP A 438 1.62 -18.46 26.49
CA ASP A 438 0.51 -19.12 27.18
C ASP A 438 -0.78 -19.12 26.34
N ALA A 439 -1.81 -19.81 26.84
CA ALA A 439 -3.10 -19.95 26.17
C ALA A 439 -3.88 -18.63 26.09
N ASP A 440 -3.66 -17.67 26.98
CA ASP A 440 -4.37 -16.40 26.99
C ASP A 440 -3.78 -15.46 25.92
N LEU A 441 -2.46 -15.45 25.74
CA LEU A 441 -1.78 -14.79 24.63
C LEU A 441 -2.19 -15.40 23.28
N ALA A 442 -2.33 -16.73 23.19
CA ALA A 442 -2.83 -17.40 21.98
C ALA A 442 -4.27 -16.97 21.64
N VAL A 443 -5.14 -16.79 22.64
CA VAL A 443 -6.50 -16.24 22.45
C VAL A 443 -6.47 -14.79 21.97
N ILE A 444 -5.58 -13.95 22.49
CA ILE A 444 -5.41 -12.56 22.02
C ILE A 444 -4.97 -12.53 20.56
N ILE A 445 -3.91 -13.27 20.19
CA ILE A 445 -3.39 -13.31 18.82
C ILE A 445 -4.46 -13.83 17.84
N ASN A 446 -5.26 -14.84 18.24
CA ASN A 446 -6.38 -15.32 17.44
C ASN A 446 -7.49 -14.25 17.28
N SER A 447 -7.82 -13.51 18.33
CA SER A 447 -8.80 -12.41 18.27
C SER A 447 -8.32 -11.27 17.36
N ILE A 448 -7.04 -10.92 17.41
CA ILE A 448 -6.40 -9.98 16.47
C ILE A 448 -6.49 -10.51 15.03
N ALA A 449 -6.15 -11.78 14.79
CA ALA A 449 -6.25 -12.37 13.46
C ALA A 449 -7.69 -12.34 12.91
N VAL A 450 -8.72 -12.53 13.74
CA VAL A 450 -10.12 -12.39 13.36
C VAL A 450 -10.50 -10.93 13.07
N ALA A 451 -10.01 -9.96 13.86
CA ALA A 451 -10.19 -8.54 13.59
C ALA A 451 -9.60 -8.15 12.22
N CYS A 452 -8.34 -8.51 11.96
CA CYS A 452 -7.65 -8.21 10.71
C CYS A 452 -8.28 -8.92 9.49
N LYS A 453 -8.84 -10.13 9.65
CA LYS A 453 -9.64 -10.78 8.59
C LYS A 453 -10.92 -10.00 8.25
N ARG A 454 -11.57 -9.34 9.21
CA ARG A 454 -12.72 -8.45 8.96
C ARG A 454 -12.29 -7.16 8.28
N ILE A 455 -11.22 -6.52 8.75
CA ILE A 455 -10.69 -5.26 8.19
C ILE A 455 -10.22 -5.47 6.74
N SER A 456 -9.49 -6.56 6.46
CA SER A 456 -9.08 -6.96 5.10
C SER A 456 -10.27 -7.04 4.11
N ASN A 457 -11.40 -7.64 4.52
CA ASN A 457 -12.61 -7.67 3.68
C ASN A 457 -13.21 -6.27 3.43
N LEU A 458 -13.20 -5.41 4.45
CA LEU A 458 -13.72 -4.04 4.34
C LEU A 458 -12.84 -3.17 3.45
N VAL A 459 -11.52 -3.20 3.64
CA VAL A 459 -10.55 -2.47 2.80
C VAL A 459 -10.61 -2.93 1.34
N ALA A 460 -10.71 -4.24 1.09
CA ALA A 460 -10.82 -4.82 -0.25
C ALA A 460 -12.14 -4.53 -0.98
N THR A 461 -13.13 -3.96 -0.29
CA THR A 461 -14.44 -3.56 -0.86
C THR A 461 -14.81 -2.11 -0.55
N ALA A 462 -13.87 -1.31 -0.03
CA ALA A 462 -14.14 0.03 0.49
C ALA A 462 -14.74 1.00 -0.55
N PRO A 463 -14.27 1.05 -1.82
CA PRO A 463 -14.84 1.93 -2.84
C PRO A 463 -16.31 1.61 -3.14
N ILE A 464 -16.66 0.34 -3.34
CA ILE A 464 -18.03 -0.11 -3.67
C ILE A 464 -19.00 -0.09 -2.49
N ARG A 465 -18.49 0.00 -1.26
CA ARG A 465 -19.29 0.15 -0.03
C ARG A 465 -19.41 1.60 0.47
N GLY A 466 -18.81 2.57 -0.22
CA GLY A 466 -18.83 3.98 0.20
C GLY A 466 -18.06 4.26 1.50
N LEU A 467 -17.13 3.37 1.87
CA LEU A 467 -16.31 3.45 3.10
C LEU A 467 -15.08 4.35 2.96
N VAL A 468 -14.82 4.84 1.74
CA VAL A 468 -13.82 5.87 1.44
C VAL A 468 -14.23 7.26 1.98
N GLY A 469 -13.25 8.13 2.21
CA GLY A 469 -13.42 9.49 2.70
C GLY A 469 -13.60 9.63 4.21
N LEU A 470 -13.77 10.89 4.64
CA LEU A 470 -13.84 11.30 6.04
C LEU A 470 -15.07 10.76 6.79
N ALA A 471 -14.93 10.64 8.11
CA ALA A 471 -16.02 10.57 9.07
C ALA A 471 -16.47 11.97 9.51
N ASP A 472 -17.57 12.08 10.26
CA ASP A 472 -18.06 13.34 10.84
C ASP A 472 -17.28 13.76 12.12
N SER A 473 -16.03 13.32 12.29
CA SER A 473 -15.25 13.38 13.52
C SER A 473 -13.74 13.65 13.30
N THR A 474 -13.09 14.17 14.34
CA THR A 474 -11.64 14.46 14.41
C THR A 474 -11.12 14.03 15.80
N ASN A 475 -9.97 13.36 15.86
CA ASN A 475 -9.37 12.86 17.12
C ASN A 475 -8.47 13.92 17.80
N GLU A 476 -8.08 13.74 19.07
CA GLU A 476 -7.19 14.70 19.77
C GLU A 476 -5.75 14.73 19.20
N SER A 477 -5.35 13.77 18.33
CA SER A 477 -4.11 13.89 17.54
C SER A 477 -4.13 15.05 16.54
N GLY A 478 -5.33 15.56 16.20
CA GLY A 478 -5.55 16.65 15.25
C GLY A 478 -5.67 16.22 13.79
N ASP A 479 -5.86 14.91 13.54
CA ASP A 479 -5.98 14.33 12.21
C ASP A 479 -7.47 14.20 11.79
N GLU A 480 -7.76 14.33 10.49
CA GLU A 480 -9.12 14.16 9.94
C GLU A 480 -9.43 12.66 9.81
N GLN A 481 -10.27 12.14 10.70
CA GLN A 481 -10.55 10.71 10.83
C GLN A 481 -11.35 10.17 9.64
N LYS A 482 -11.04 8.98 9.13
CA LYS A 482 -11.81 8.31 8.07
C LYS A 482 -12.79 7.29 8.64
N LYS A 483 -13.81 6.96 7.85
CA LYS A 483 -14.86 5.99 8.23
C LYS A 483 -14.30 4.63 8.62
N LEU A 484 -13.29 4.16 7.89
CA LEU A 484 -12.65 2.86 8.15
C LEU A 484 -11.78 2.86 9.41
N ASP A 485 -11.27 4.00 9.84
CA ASP A 485 -10.44 4.13 11.04
C ASP A 485 -11.33 3.87 12.27
N VAL A 486 -12.48 4.55 12.34
CA VAL A 486 -13.56 4.32 13.34
C VAL A 486 -14.02 2.86 13.33
N ILE A 487 -14.38 2.33 12.16
CA ILE A 487 -14.91 0.96 12.02
C ILE A 487 -13.85 -0.08 12.46
N SER A 488 -12.56 0.19 12.21
CA SER A 488 -11.47 -0.72 12.56
C SER A 488 -11.12 -0.64 14.04
N ASN A 489 -11.18 0.55 14.66
CA ASN A 489 -11.11 0.71 16.11
C ASN A 489 -12.23 -0.08 16.80
N ASP A 490 -13.48 0.08 16.38
CA ASP A 490 -14.63 -0.71 16.88
C ASP A 490 -14.37 -2.22 16.76
N ILE A 491 -13.87 -2.68 15.61
CA ILE A 491 -13.57 -4.10 15.36
C ILE A 491 -12.49 -4.64 16.31
N PHE A 492 -11.41 -3.89 16.55
CA PHE A 492 -10.35 -4.29 17.47
C PHE A 492 -10.80 -4.22 18.93
N CYS A 493 -11.44 -3.11 19.34
CA CYS A 493 -11.97 -2.93 20.69
C CYS A 493 -12.96 -4.05 21.05
N ASP A 494 -13.91 -4.37 20.18
CA ASP A 494 -14.86 -5.46 20.45
C ASP A 494 -14.20 -6.84 20.42
N ALA A 495 -13.18 -7.08 19.59
CA ALA A 495 -12.41 -8.33 19.61
C ALA A 495 -11.62 -8.49 20.92
N MET A 496 -11.00 -7.42 21.42
CA MET A 496 -10.23 -7.44 22.67
C MET A 496 -11.15 -7.60 23.89
N ARG A 497 -12.26 -6.84 23.95
CA ARG A 497 -13.33 -7.04 24.97
C ARG A 497 -13.85 -8.47 24.95
N SER A 498 -14.19 -9.00 23.77
CA SER A 498 -14.75 -10.36 23.61
C SER A 498 -13.75 -11.48 23.94
N SER A 499 -12.44 -11.21 23.93
CA SER A 499 -11.43 -12.18 24.38
C SER A 499 -11.49 -12.43 25.90
N ALA A 500 -11.91 -11.43 26.67
CA ALA A 500 -11.74 -11.34 28.13
C ALA A 500 -10.30 -11.63 28.60
N ARG A 501 -9.28 -11.43 27.75
CA ARG A 501 -7.84 -11.67 28.07
C ARG A 501 -6.99 -10.41 28.16
N SER A 502 -7.48 -9.30 27.64
CA SER A 502 -6.89 -7.99 27.87
C SER A 502 -7.71 -7.22 28.91
N SER A 503 -7.01 -6.60 29.87
CA SER A 503 -7.58 -5.75 30.91
C SER A 503 -7.52 -4.26 30.56
N VAL A 504 -6.60 -3.87 29.67
CA VAL A 504 -6.39 -2.48 29.23
C VAL A 504 -6.11 -2.44 27.73
N ILE A 505 -6.88 -1.63 27.01
CA ILE A 505 -6.72 -1.34 25.58
C ILE A 505 -6.12 0.06 25.41
N VAL A 506 -5.17 0.21 24.49
CA VAL A 506 -4.60 1.50 24.04
C VAL A 506 -4.69 1.55 22.51
N THR A 507 -5.09 2.69 21.94
CA THR A 507 -5.32 2.83 20.49
C THR A 507 -5.06 4.26 20.04
N GLU A 508 -4.85 4.49 18.74
CA GLU A 508 -4.72 5.84 18.18
C GLU A 508 -6.05 6.63 18.27
N GLU A 509 -7.18 5.93 18.22
CA GLU A 509 -8.52 6.53 18.02
C GLU A 509 -9.32 6.76 19.31
N GLU A 510 -8.73 6.56 20.49
CA GLU A 510 -9.34 6.83 21.80
C GLU A 510 -8.37 7.68 22.63
N ASP A 511 -8.82 8.85 23.11
CA ASP A 511 -7.97 9.85 23.79
C ASP A 511 -7.45 9.39 25.17
N VAL A 512 -7.92 8.24 25.66
CA VAL A 512 -7.61 7.65 26.97
C VAL A 512 -7.56 6.12 26.90
N PRO A 513 -6.75 5.43 27.74
CA PRO A 513 -6.69 3.97 27.75
C PRO A 513 -8.00 3.38 28.30
N VAL A 514 -8.52 2.36 27.62
CA VAL A 514 -9.85 1.78 27.88
C VAL A 514 -9.71 0.52 28.76
N GLY A 515 -10.23 0.59 29.98
CA GLY A 515 -10.31 -0.56 30.90
C GLY A 515 -11.39 -1.56 30.50
N VAL A 516 -11.10 -2.85 30.62
CA VAL A 516 -12.02 -3.96 30.31
C VAL A 516 -12.47 -4.64 31.61
N ALA A 517 -13.67 -4.28 32.09
CA ALA A 517 -14.16 -4.66 33.42
C ALA A 517 -14.39 -6.17 33.63
N ASP A 518 -14.76 -6.90 32.57
CA ASP A 518 -14.99 -8.36 32.62
C ASP A 518 -13.73 -9.19 32.23
N ALA A 519 -12.54 -8.59 32.29
CA ALA A 519 -11.29 -9.26 31.93
C ALA A 519 -10.89 -10.34 32.96
N ILE A 520 -10.53 -11.51 32.45
CA ILE A 520 -9.98 -12.66 33.20
C ILE A 520 -8.45 -12.69 33.07
N GLY A 521 -7.93 -12.34 31.88
CA GLY A 521 -6.49 -12.16 31.63
C GLY A 521 -6.06 -10.71 31.84
N GLY A 522 -4.82 -10.52 32.32
CA GLY A 522 -4.29 -9.20 32.70
C GLY A 522 -3.53 -8.43 31.62
N TYR A 523 -3.53 -8.90 30.36
CA TYR A 523 -2.70 -8.32 29.29
C TYR A 523 -3.11 -6.90 28.91
N LEU A 524 -2.12 -6.05 28.56
CA LEU A 524 -2.39 -4.77 27.90
C LEU A 524 -2.16 -4.93 26.40
N VAL A 525 -3.09 -4.43 25.57
CA VAL A 525 -2.96 -4.44 24.11
C VAL A 525 -2.97 -3.01 23.59
N SER A 526 -1.87 -2.60 22.93
CA SER A 526 -1.82 -1.40 22.10
C SER A 526 -2.08 -1.76 20.64
N PHE A 527 -2.79 -0.92 19.88
CA PHE A 527 -2.91 -1.08 18.43
C PHE A 527 -3.09 0.23 17.67
N ASP A 528 -2.58 0.25 16.45
CA ASP A 528 -3.03 1.15 15.38
C ASP A 528 -4.02 0.35 14.53
N PRO A 529 -5.30 0.75 14.45
CA PRO A 529 -6.30 0.01 13.70
C PRO A 529 -6.11 0.11 12.17
N ILE A 530 -5.69 1.27 11.63
CA ILE A 530 -5.27 1.43 10.21
C ILE A 530 -4.11 2.44 10.07
N ASP A 531 -2.88 1.91 10.03
CA ASP A 531 -1.71 2.63 9.56
C ASP A 531 -1.92 3.11 8.13
N GLY A 532 -1.57 4.38 7.92
CA GLY A 532 -1.56 5.00 6.62
C GLY A 532 -2.95 5.24 6.07
N SER A 533 -3.98 5.46 6.90
CA SER A 533 -5.37 5.77 6.50
C SER A 533 -5.48 6.76 5.32
N SER A 534 -4.55 7.72 5.21
CA SER A 534 -4.39 8.61 4.04
C SER A 534 -4.33 7.90 2.66
N ASN A 535 -3.94 6.63 2.61
CA ASN A 535 -3.84 5.79 1.41
C ASN A 535 -5.12 5.03 1.04
N ILE A 536 -6.13 4.96 1.94
CA ILE A 536 -7.36 4.17 1.77
C ILE A 536 -8.06 4.44 0.44
N ASP A 537 -8.30 5.71 0.11
CA ASP A 537 -9.17 6.09 -1.00
C ASP A 537 -8.49 5.83 -2.36
N ALA A 538 -7.16 5.85 -2.39
CA ALA A 538 -6.34 5.42 -3.52
C ALA A 538 -6.02 3.91 -3.51
N ALA A 539 -6.57 3.14 -2.58
CA ALA A 539 -6.37 1.69 -2.44
C ALA A 539 -4.91 1.21 -2.53
N VAL A 540 -3.94 2.04 -2.14
CA VAL A 540 -2.53 1.63 -1.99
C VAL A 540 -2.32 1.02 -0.58
N PRO A 541 -1.11 0.56 -0.18
CA PRO A 541 -0.97 -0.25 1.03
C PRO A 541 -1.29 0.53 2.31
N THR A 542 -1.96 -0.17 3.22
CA THR A 542 -2.26 0.20 4.60
C THR A 542 -1.97 -1.02 5.50
N GLY A 543 -2.15 -0.90 6.80
CA GLY A 543 -2.05 -2.07 7.68
C GLY A 543 -2.66 -1.83 9.06
N SER A 544 -2.67 -2.84 9.92
CA SER A 544 -2.92 -2.66 11.36
C SER A 544 -1.65 -3.04 12.13
N ILE A 545 -1.33 -2.36 13.22
CA ILE A 545 -0.14 -2.61 14.07
C ILE A 545 -0.61 -2.97 15.48
N TRP A 546 0.07 -3.86 16.19
CA TRP A 546 -0.23 -4.13 17.60
C TRP A 546 0.98 -4.52 18.45
N GLY A 547 0.93 -4.13 19.72
CA GLY A 547 1.78 -4.62 20.78
C GLY A 547 0.93 -5.27 21.87
N VAL A 548 1.29 -6.48 22.32
CA VAL A 548 0.67 -7.14 23.47
C VAL A 548 1.70 -7.22 24.58
N TYR A 549 1.46 -6.50 25.66
CA TYR A 549 2.37 -6.37 26.79
C TYR A 549 1.94 -7.29 27.94
N HIS A 550 2.93 -7.90 28.60
CA HIS A 550 2.68 -8.69 29.81
C HIS A 550 1.89 -7.89 30.88
N PRO A 551 1.11 -8.57 31.75
CA PRO A 551 0.25 -7.92 32.73
C PRO A 551 0.90 -6.83 33.60
N GLY A 552 0.06 -5.94 34.13
CA GLY A 552 0.48 -4.96 35.14
C GLY A 552 0.82 -5.59 36.49
N PRO A 553 1.50 -4.85 37.38
CA PRO A 553 1.54 -5.21 38.81
C PRO A 553 0.12 -5.16 39.41
N ASP A 554 -0.10 -5.86 40.52
CA ASP A 554 -1.42 -6.02 41.15
C ASP A 554 -2.13 -4.67 41.48
N GLU A 555 -1.36 -3.61 41.75
CA GLU A 555 -1.86 -2.24 41.96
C GLU A 555 -2.61 -1.65 40.74
N CYS A 556 -2.36 -2.19 39.54
CA CYS A 556 -3.03 -1.82 38.29
C CYS A 556 -4.22 -2.73 37.94
N ALA A 557 -4.56 -3.72 38.76
CA ALA A 557 -5.69 -4.61 38.52
C ALA A 557 -7.03 -3.85 38.68
N LEU A 558 -7.97 -4.06 37.76
CA LEU A 558 -9.28 -3.40 37.79
C LEU A 558 -10.26 -4.18 38.68
N ASP A 559 -10.85 -3.51 39.66
CA ASP A 559 -11.78 -4.10 40.61
C ASP A 559 -13.23 -3.76 40.28
N LEU A 560 -14.17 -4.69 40.51
CA LEU A 560 -15.63 -4.49 40.34
C LEU A 560 -16.24 -3.38 41.24
N GLY A 561 -15.43 -2.78 42.12
CA GLY A 561 -15.80 -1.65 42.98
C GLY A 561 -15.10 -0.33 42.65
N ASP A 562 -14.20 -0.29 41.66
CA ASP A 562 -13.54 0.94 41.23
C ASP A 562 -14.55 1.92 40.60
N ASP A 563 -14.31 3.22 40.77
CA ASP A 563 -14.98 4.25 39.96
C ASP A 563 -14.19 4.57 38.68
N ALA A 564 -14.80 5.30 37.76
CA ALA A 564 -14.21 5.58 36.44
C ALA A 564 -12.92 6.42 36.50
N GLU A 565 -12.70 7.18 37.58
CA GLU A 565 -11.47 7.95 37.80
C GLU A 565 -10.34 7.00 38.27
N THR A 566 -10.65 6.10 39.21
CA THR A 566 -9.75 5.04 39.68
C THR A 566 -9.36 4.07 38.56
N VAL A 567 -10.33 3.62 37.75
CA VAL A 567 -10.07 2.77 36.56
C VAL A 567 -9.12 3.49 35.59
N LEU A 568 -9.37 4.76 35.29
CA LEU A 568 -8.52 5.53 34.38
C LEU A 568 -7.09 5.71 34.92
N GLU A 569 -6.92 6.01 36.21
CA GLU A 569 -5.59 6.11 36.84
C GLU A 569 -4.82 4.78 36.80
N LYS A 570 -5.49 3.66 37.11
CA LYS A 570 -4.92 2.30 36.98
C LYS A 570 -4.54 2.00 35.52
N CYS A 571 -5.41 2.29 34.55
CA CYS A 571 -5.16 2.08 33.12
C CYS A 571 -4.00 2.94 32.59
N VAL A 572 -3.95 4.22 32.93
CA VAL A 572 -2.85 5.14 32.55
C VAL A 572 -1.53 4.69 33.15
N THR A 573 -1.53 4.22 34.41
CA THR A 573 -0.33 3.71 35.08
C THR A 573 0.16 2.41 34.43
N ASN A 574 -0.74 1.46 34.16
CA ASN A 574 -0.43 0.21 33.46
C ASN A 574 0.08 0.46 32.02
N SER A 575 -0.32 1.56 31.38
CA SER A 575 0.10 1.91 30.01
C SER A 575 1.54 2.43 29.93
N LYS A 576 2.23 2.69 31.06
CA LYS A 576 3.61 3.22 31.09
C LYS A 576 4.67 2.12 30.93
N LYS A 577 4.51 1.28 29.90
CA LYS A 577 5.37 0.12 29.62
C LYS A 577 6.36 0.38 28.51
N THR A 578 7.60 -0.10 28.66
CA THR A 578 8.63 -0.07 27.61
C THR A 578 8.38 -1.18 26.58
N GLY A 579 8.87 -1.01 25.36
CA GLY A 579 8.81 -2.05 24.32
C GLY A 579 9.49 -3.37 24.71
N GLU A 580 10.43 -3.37 25.66
CA GLU A 580 10.99 -4.61 26.22
C GLU A 580 9.97 -5.46 26.99
N GLN A 581 8.83 -4.89 27.40
CA GLN A 581 7.76 -5.59 28.13
C GLN A 581 6.69 -6.20 27.20
N LEU A 582 6.91 -6.16 25.88
CA LEU A 582 6.09 -6.84 24.87
C LEU A 582 6.25 -8.36 24.97
N ALA A 583 5.13 -9.04 25.17
CA ALA A 583 4.99 -10.50 25.09
C ALA A 583 4.86 -10.97 23.63
N CYS A 584 4.15 -10.21 22.81
CA CYS A 584 4.17 -10.34 21.35
C CYS A 584 3.98 -8.99 20.66
N ALA A 585 4.43 -8.88 19.42
CA ALA A 585 4.19 -7.72 18.56
C ALA A 585 3.93 -8.18 17.12
N GLY A 586 3.28 -7.35 16.32
CA GLY A 586 3.06 -7.64 14.92
C GLY A 586 2.35 -6.55 14.14
N TYR A 587 2.12 -6.83 12.86
CA TYR A 587 1.27 -6.04 11.97
C TYR A 587 0.59 -6.92 10.92
N VAL A 588 -0.51 -6.46 10.34
CA VAL A 588 -1.06 -7.00 9.10
C VAL A 588 -0.90 -5.96 8.01
N LEU A 589 -0.23 -6.33 6.92
CA LEU A 589 -0.24 -5.57 5.67
C LEU A 589 -1.55 -5.86 4.91
N TYR A 590 -2.29 -4.80 4.55
CA TYR A 590 -3.39 -4.86 3.58
C TYR A 590 -2.88 -4.30 2.24
N SER A 591 -2.61 -5.21 1.30
CA SER A 591 -2.08 -4.88 -0.03
C SER A 591 -2.48 -6.01 -1.01
N SER A 592 -1.71 -6.25 -2.08
CA SER A 592 -1.98 -7.25 -3.12
C SER A 592 -2.18 -8.66 -2.54
N SER A 593 -1.52 -8.95 -1.41
CA SER A 593 -1.91 -9.97 -0.44
C SER A 593 -2.24 -9.34 0.92
N THR A 594 -2.97 -10.06 1.77
CA THR A 594 -3.09 -9.72 3.21
C THR A 594 -2.09 -10.58 3.99
N VAL A 595 -1.13 -9.95 4.68
CA VAL A 595 0.03 -10.64 5.28
C VAL A 595 0.19 -10.25 6.74
N MET A 596 0.00 -11.20 7.65
CA MET A 596 0.20 -11.05 9.09
C MET A 596 1.63 -11.42 9.48
N MET A 597 2.39 -10.44 9.95
CA MET A 597 3.77 -10.62 10.42
C MET A 597 3.80 -10.42 11.94
N LEU A 598 4.36 -11.36 12.70
CA LEU A 598 4.36 -11.30 14.16
C LEU A 598 5.58 -11.99 14.80
N THR A 599 5.82 -11.66 16.07
CA THR A 599 6.84 -12.29 16.92
C THR A 599 6.33 -12.47 18.35
N VAL A 600 6.80 -13.53 19.01
CA VAL A 600 6.48 -13.91 20.40
C VAL A 600 7.77 -14.03 21.23
N GLY A 601 8.72 -13.11 21.00
CA GLY A 601 10.04 -13.12 21.63
C GLY A 601 11.04 -14.13 21.05
N SER A 602 10.62 -15.00 20.12
CA SER A 602 11.40 -16.10 19.54
C SER A 602 11.58 -16.00 18.01
N GLY A 603 11.93 -14.82 17.49
CA GLY A 603 12.03 -14.56 16.05
C GLY A 603 10.69 -14.18 15.38
N VAL A 604 10.74 -13.77 14.11
CA VAL A 604 9.59 -13.24 13.36
C VAL A 604 9.03 -14.26 12.38
N TYR A 605 7.71 -14.37 12.29
CA TYR A 605 7.00 -15.28 11.40
C TYR A 605 5.95 -14.52 10.59
N GLY A 606 5.72 -14.95 9.36
CA GLY A 606 4.76 -14.35 8.44
C GLY A 606 3.73 -15.35 7.95
N PHE A 607 2.47 -14.94 7.92
CA PHE A 607 1.34 -15.73 7.46
C PHE A 607 0.53 -14.94 6.44
N THR A 608 0.27 -15.53 5.28
CA THR A 608 -0.54 -14.93 4.23
C THR A 608 -1.96 -15.47 4.34
N LEU A 609 -2.96 -14.60 4.22
CA LEU A 609 -4.37 -14.98 4.24
C LEU A 609 -4.72 -15.72 2.94
N ASP A 610 -5.01 -17.02 3.03
CA ASP A 610 -5.66 -17.73 1.95
C ASP A 610 -7.16 -17.41 1.94
N TRP A 611 -7.63 -16.80 0.85
CA TRP A 611 -9.03 -16.41 0.68
C TRP A 611 -9.95 -17.58 0.33
N ALA A 612 -9.41 -18.74 -0.07
CA ALA A 612 -10.22 -19.94 -0.34
C ALA A 612 -10.60 -20.69 0.94
N THR A 613 -9.72 -20.73 1.95
CA THR A 613 -9.99 -21.31 3.28
C THR A 613 -10.40 -20.30 4.34
N GLY A 614 -10.05 -19.02 4.15
CA GLY A 614 -10.21 -17.97 5.15
C GLY A 614 -9.18 -18.02 6.28
N GLU A 615 -8.06 -18.74 6.09
CA GLU A 615 -7.04 -18.96 7.12
C GLU A 615 -5.69 -18.31 6.82
N PHE A 616 -4.97 -17.93 7.88
CA PHE A 616 -3.61 -17.41 7.80
C PHE A 616 -2.63 -18.59 7.69
N VAL A 617 -2.02 -18.77 6.52
CA VAL A 617 -1.09 -19.86 6.20
C VAL A 617 0.34 -19.35 6.23
N LEU A 618 1.25 -20.08 6.89
CA LEU A 618 2.66 -19.71 7.05
C LEU A 618 3.31 -19.47 5.67
N SER A 619 3.75 -18.23 5.43
CA SER A 619 4.48 -17.83 4.22
C SER A 619 5.96 -17.55 4.51
N HIS A 620 6.30 -17.09 5.71
CA HIS A 620 7.66 -16.73 6.11
C HIS A 620 8.05 -17.38 7.45
N GLU A 621 9.09 -18.21 7.45
CA GLU A 621 9.50 -19.07 8.57
C GLU A 621 10.80 -18.56 9.23
N ASN A 622 10.70 -17.98 10.44
CA ASN A 622 11.82 -17.35 11.19
C ASN A 622 12.62 -16.33 10.36
N LEU A 623 11.92 -15.31 9.86
CA LEU A 623 12.48 -14.25 9.03
C LEU A 623 13.57 -13.48 9.78
N LYS A 624 14.61 -13.08 9.02
CA LYS A 624 15.68 -12.19 9.46
C LYS A 624 15.86 -11.08 8.45
N ILE A 625 16.11 -9.87 8.93
CA ILE A 625 16.40 -8.71 8.09
C ILE A 625 17.70 -8.98 7.34
N PRO A 626 17.74 -8.88 5.99
CA PRO A 626 19.00 -8.94 5.26
C PRO A 626 19.92 -7.81 5.69
N GLU A 627 21.20 -8.11 5.92
CA GLU A 627 22.21 -7.04 5.98
C GLU A 627 22.41 -6.43 4.59
N THR A 628 22.68 -5.13 4.57
CA THR A 628 22.69 -4.35 3.33
C THR A 628 24.02 -4.53 2.59
N THR A 629 23.96 -5.12 1.39
CA THR A 629 25.13 -5.36 0.53
C THR A 629 24.78 -5.04 -0.93
N THR A 630 25.79 -5.06 -1.81
CA THR A 630 25.59 -4.98 -3.26
C THR A 630 24.82 -6.18 -3.84
N GLU A 631 24.70 -7.30 -3.11
CA GLU A 631 23.96 -8.50 -3.54
C GLU A 631 22.55 -8.61 -2.95
N SER A 632 22.31 -8.15 -1.72
CA SER A 632 20.96 -8.08 -1.12
C SER A 632 20.14 -6.88 -1.62
N GLY A 633 20.82 -5.89 -2.18
CA GLY A 633 20.23 -4.63 -2.60
C GLY A 633 20.38 -3.57 -1.50
N ARG A 634 20.59 -2.33 -1.92
CA ARG A 634 20.84 -1.20 -1.03
C ARG A 634 19.62 -0.30 -1.04
N TRP A 635 18.78 -0.41 -0.02
CA TRP A 635 17.45 0.20 0.02
C TRP A 635 17.34 1.31 1.06
N TYR A 636 16.54 2.33 0.79
CA TYR A 636 16.16 3.33 1.80
C TYR A 636 14.76 3.88 1.58
N SER A 637 14.14 4.35 2.67
CA SER A 637 12.76 4.81 2.72
C SER A 637 12.57 5.99 3.65
N GLY A 638 11.65 6.90 3.31
CA GLY A 638 11.35 8.12 4.07
C GLY A 638 10.81 9.24 3.16
N ASN A 639 10.11 10.23 3.73
CA ASN A 639 9.48 11.30 2.93
C ASN A 639 10.51 12.37 2.49
N GLN A 640 11.15 12.15 1.34
CA GLN A 640 12.14 13.09 0.76
C GLN A 640 11.58 14.49 0.48
N GLY A 641 10.26 14.64 0.36
CA GLY A 641 9.61 15.96 0.29
C GLY A 641 9.91 16.84 1.51
N ASN A 642 10.13 16.23 2.68
CA ASN A 642 10.51 16.94 3.90
C ASN A 642 12.03 16.97 4.17
N VAL A 643 12.89 16.52 3.24
CA VAL A 643 14.36 16.48 3.46
C VAL A 643 14.94 17.85 3.81
N ASP A 644 14.34 18.93 3.29
CA ASP A 644 14.71 20.30 3.60
C ASP A 644 14.34 20.75 5.02
N LYS A 645 13.36 20.10 5.67
CA LYS A 645 12.95 20.35 7.06
C LYS A 645 13.71 19.50 8.08
N TRP A 646 14.48 18.50 7.64
CA TRP A 646 15.30 17.67 8.52
C TRP A 646 16.55 18.44 8.96
N ALA A 647 17.18 17.96 10.04
CA ALA A 647 18.47 18.49 10.48
C ALA A 647 19.55 18.39 9.37
N PRO A 648 20.50 19.33 9.25
CA PRO A 648 21.50 19.34 8.18
C PRO A 648 22.28 18.02 8.04
N GLU A 649 22.59 17.37 9.16
CA GLU A 649 23.24 16.05 9.22
C GLU A 649 22.38 14.94 8.62
N MET A 650 21.05 14.98 8.80
CA MET A 650 20.10 14.03 8.21
C MET A 650 19.89 14.26 6.70
N ARG A 651 19.88 15.53 6.26
CA ARG A 651 19.89 15.88 4.83
C ARG A 651 21.16 15.34 4.16
N SER A 652 22.32 15.57 4.77
CA SER A 652 23.59 14.99 4.37
C SER A 652 23.59 13.46 4.32
N TYR A 653 22.83 12.78 5.17
CA TYR A 653 22.71 11.32 5.09
C TYR A 653 21.86 10.88 3.89
N ALA A 654 20.77 11.59 3.56
CA ALA A 654 20.02 11.32 2.34
C ALA A 654 20.87 11.52 1.07
N GLU A 655 21.63 12.61 1.01
CA GLU A 655 22.61 12.90 -0.06
C GLU A 655 23.69 11.81 -0.15
N HIS A 656 24.17 11.31 0.99
CA HIS A 656 25.16 10.23 1.08
C HIS A 656 24.62 8.90 0.53
N LEU A 657 23.34 8.57 0.76
CA LEU A 657 22.69 7.39 0.17
C LEU A 657 22.44 7.55 -1.35
N GLN A 658 22.12 8.75 -1.81
CA GLN A 658 21.98 9.08 -3.23
C GLN A 658 23.33 8.98 -3.98
N SER A 659 24.42 9.38 -3.34
CA SER A 659 25.81 9.19 -3.82
C SER A 659 26.41 7.81 -3.49
N GLY A 660 25.55 6.78 -3.35
CA GLY A 660 25.97 5.37 -3.26
C GLY A 660 26.53 4.89 -1.94
N GLY A 661 26.47 5.69 -0.86
CA GLY A 661 26.98 5.34 0.46
C GLY A 661 28.47 5.57 0.66
N GLY A 662 29.13 6.31 -0.24
CA GLY A 662 30.56 6.66 -0.13
C GLY A 662 31.55 5.51 -0.35
N ASP A 663 31.09 4.29 -0.63
CA ASP A 663 31.93 3.15 -1.01
C ASP A 663 32.25 3.08 -2.51
N GLY A 664 31.64 3.96 -3.31
CA GLY A 664 31.86 4.07 -4.75
C GLY A 664 30.95 3.20 -5.62
N GLY A 665 29.97 2.49 -5.06
CA GLY A 665 28.97 1.73 -5.83
C GLY A 665 27.72 2.53 -6.24
N ASP A 666 26.78 1.84 -6.90
CA ASP A 666 25.45 2.35 -7.32
C ASP A 666 24.69 3.14 -6.22
N PRO A 667 23.93 4.20 -6.56
CA PRO A 667 22.98 4.84 -5.64
C PRO A 667 22.03 3.86 -4.93
N PHE A 668 21.62 4.19 -3.70
CA PHE A 668 20.62 3.40 -2.97
C PHE A 668 19.25 3.50 -3.64
N VAL A 669 18.54 2.37 -3.72
CA VAL A 669 17.19 2.28 -4.27
C VAL A 669 16.20 2.92 -3.31
N TYR A 670 15.60 4.03 -3.74
CA TYR A 670 14.55 4.70 -3.00
C TYR A 670 13.19 4.02 -3.19
N ARG A 671 12.41 3.96 -2.11
CA ARG A 671 10.99 3.62 -2.08
C ARG A 671 10.35 4.32 -0.88
N TYR A 672 9.16 4.89 -1.04
CA TYR A 672 8.37 5.39 0.08
C TYR A 672 6.87 5.35 -0.29
N ILE A 673 6.19 4.32 0.21
CA ILE A 673 4.75 4.11 0.03
C ILE A 673 3.97 5.23 0.73
N GLY A 674 4.42 5.61 1.93
CA GLY A 674 3.72 6.56 2.80
C GLY A 674 2.76 5.92 3.80
N ALA A 675 3.03 4.67 4.19
CA ALA A 675 2.39 3.93 5.28
C ALA A 675 3.50 3.12 5.99
N LEU A 676 3.55 3.17 7.33
CA LEU A 676 4.63 2.57 8.12
C LEU A 676 4.69 1.05 7.91
N VAL A 677 3.55 0.35 7.94
CA VAL A 677 3.45 -1.10 7.72
C VAL A 677 4.00 -1.49 6.35
N GLY A 678 3.56 -0.80 5.29
CA GLY A 678 4.01 -1.10 3.93
C GLY A 678 5.50 -0.86 3.71
N ASP A 679 6.03 0.25 4.26
CA ASP A 679 7.44 0.58 4.11
C ASP A 679 8.35 -0.27 5.02
N PHE A 680 7.92 -0.56 6.26
CA PHE A 680 8.63 -1.46 7.17
C PHE A 680 8.60 -2.91 6.71
N HIS A 681 7.49 -3.41 6.14
CA HIS A 681 7.41 -4.79 5.61
C HIS A 681 8.44 -5.03 4.51
N ARG A 682 8.61 -4.06 3.60
CA ARG A 682 9.65 -4.09 2.58
C ARG A 682 11.06 -4.07 3.18
N THR A 683 11.32 -3.22 4.18
CA THR A 683 12.61 -3.20 4.90
C THR A 683 12.86 -4.50 5.69
N LEU A 684 11.82 -5.15 6.21
CA LEU A 684 11.90 -6.41 6.93
C LEU A 684 12.30 -7.58 6.01
N LEU A 685 11.86 -7.56 4.75
CA LEU A 685 12.14 -8.59 3.73
C LEU A 685 13.41 -8.33 2.92
N PHE A 686 13.69 -7.08 2.53
CA PHE A 686 14.78 -6.72 1.61
C PHE A 686 15.97 -6.03 2.29
N GLY A 687 15.83 -5.62 3.55
CA GLY A 687 16.84 -4.85 4.27
C GLY A 687 16.81 -3.36 3.94
N GLY A 688 17.94 -2.68 4.11
CA GLY A 688 18.04 -1.24 4.02
C GLY A 688 17.58 -0.54 5.31
N ILE A 689 17.12 0.71 5.19
CA ILE A 689 16.69 1.53 6.34
C ILE A 689 15.44 2.37 6.05
N TRP A 690 14.53 2.41 7.02
CA TRP A 690 13.42 3.36 7.08
C TRP A 690 13.81 4.56 7.95
N LEU A 691 13.57 5.76 7.43
CA LEU A 691 13.98 7.04 8.02
C LEU A 691 12.75 7.88 8.33
N TYR A 692 12.44 8.03 9.62
CA TYR A 692 11.43 8.98 10.11
C TYR A 692 12.05 9.91 11.17
N PRO A 693 12.96 10.82 10.75
CA PRO A 693 13.58 11.80 11.63
C PRO A 693 12.56 12.83 12.15
N PRO A 694 12.94 13.61 13.18
CA PRO A 694 12.28 14.87 13.47
C PRO A 694 12.30 15.81 12.26
N ASP A 695 11.27 16.65 12.13
CA ASP A 695 11.27 17.77 11.19
C ASP A 695 10.83 19.08 11.89
N SER A 696 11.01 20.22 11.23
CA SER A 696 10.72 21.54 11.82
C SER A 696 9.25 21.79 12.20
N GLY A 697 8.30 20.94 11.76
CA GLY A 697 6.91 20.92 12.23
C GLY A 697 6.59 19.76 13.19
N ALA A 698 7.56 18.89 13.48
CA ALA A 698 7.42 17.70 14.31
C ALA A 698 8.75 17.36 15.02
N PRO A 699 9.14 18.12 16.06
CA PRO A 699 10.45 17.99 16.71
C PRO A 699 10.61 16.67 17.49
N GLU A 700 9.52 16.05 17.93
CA GLU A 700 9.49 14.73 18.57
C GLU A 700 9.17 13.60 17.57
N GLY A 701 9.28 13.84 16.26
CA GLY A 701 8.76 12.94 15.23
C GLY A 701 7.23 12.97 15.14
N LYS A 702 6.64 12.00 14.42
CA LYS A 702 5.18 11.92 14.19
C LYS A 702 4.57 10.59 14.60
N ALA A 703 5.29 9.49 14.35
CA ALA A 703 4.89 8.15 14.76
C ALA A 703 4.78 8.06 16.29
N ARG A 704 3.80 7.31 16.82
CA ARG A 704 3.49 7.19 18.24
C ARG A 704 4.17 5.99 18.89
N LEU A 705 4.62 6.14 20.13
CA LEU A 705 5.55 5.22 20.77
C LEU A 705 4.94 3.84 21.07
N LEU A 706 3.71 3.79 21.63
CA LEU A 706 3.11 2.54 22.10
C LEU A 706 2.56 1.62 21.01
N TYR A 707 2.06 2.16 19.90
CA TYR A 707 1.33 1.39 18.89
C TYR A 707 1.97 1.40 17.49
N GLU A 708 2.86 2.36 17.16
CA GLU A 708 3.68 2.31 15.94
C GLU A 708 5.12 1.88 16.27
N VAL A 709 5.84 2.67 17.05
CA VAL A 709 7.31 2.60 17.13
C VAL A 709 7.82 1.41 17.96
N ALA A 710 7.26 1.15 19.14
CA ALA A 710 7.70 0.04 19.99
C ALA A 710 7.41 -1.34 19.37
N PRO A 711 6.21 -1.63 18.81
CA PRO A 711 5.94 -2.90 18.12
C PRO A 711 6.89 -3.14 16.95
N MET A 712 7.11 -2.13 16.10
CA MET A 712 8.00 -2.25 14.94
C MET A 712 9.48 -2.38 15.33
N GLY A 713 9.91 -1.70 16.40
CA GLY A 713 11.26 -1.83 16.95
C GLY A 713 11.53 -3.24 17.50
N TYR A 714 10.61 -3.77 18.29
CA TYR A 714 10.69 -5.13 18.84
C TYR A 714 10.72 -6.18 17.72
N MET A 715 9.87 -6.03 16.70
CA MET A 715 9.90 -6.85 15.49
C MET A 715 11.25 -6.79 14.75
N ALA A 716 11.86 -5.62 14.63
CA ALA A 716 13.17 -5.46 13.97
C ALA A 716 14.30 -6.17 14.73
N GLU A 717 14.37 -6.00 16.06
CA GLU A 717 15.37 -6.67 16.90
C GLU A 717 15.18 -8.21 16.91
N GLN A 718 13.93 -8.70 16.93
CA GLN A 718 13.61 -10.13 16.78
C GLN A 718 13.97 -10.69 15.38
N ALA A 719 13.98 -9.85 14.35
CA ALA A 719 14.50 -10.18 13.02
C ALA A 719 16.03 -9.96 12.88
N GLY A 720 16.73 -9.55 13.94
CA GLY A 720 18.18 -9.34 13.95
C GLY A 720 18.67 -8.00 13.40
N GLY A 721 17.75 -7.09 13.03
CA GLY A 721 18.06 -5.70 12.71
C GLY A 721 18.20 -4.84 13.96
N ALA A 722 17.98 -3.53 13.82
CA ALA A 722 18.01 -2.59 14.94
C ALA A 722 16.99 -1.44 14.76
N ALA A 723 16.64 -0.76 15.85
CA ALA A 723 15.76 0.39 15.88
C ALA A 723 16.21 1.45 16.90
N THR A 724 16.34 2.72 16.49
CA THR A 724 16.78 3.84 17.35
C THR A 724 15.93 5.10 17.15
N ARG A 725 15.93 5.98 18.16
CA ARG A 725 15.34 7.34 18.10
C ARG A 725 16.27 8.38 17.47
N GLY A 726 17.52 8.03 17.16
CA GLY A 726 18.45 8.90 16.43
C GLY A 726 19.82 9.06 17.11
N PRO A 727 20.63 10.04 16.67
CA PRO A 727 22.07 10.05 16.92
C PRO A 727 22.50 10.38 18.36
N LYS A 728 21.62 11.06 19.10
CA LYS A 728 21.88 11.50 20.49
C LYS A 728 21.15 10.63 21.52
N ALA A 729 20.28 9.72 21.06
CA ALA A 729 19.71 8.66 21.89
C ALA A 729 20.73 7.51 21.97
N LYS A 730 21.17 7.19 23.20
CA LYS A 730 21.91 5.95 23.46
C LYS A 730 20.99 4.72 23.47
N ASP A 731 19.71 4.99 23.67
CA ASP A 731 18.70 4.02 24.03
C ASP A 731 17.97 3.53 22.77
N ARG A 732 17.69 2.22 22.72
CA ARG A 732 16.87 1.57 21.70
C ARG A 732 15.43 2.06 21.81
N VAL A 733 14.66 2.04 20.71
CA VAL A 733 13.25 2.49 20.79
C VAL A 733 12.42 1.67 21.78
N VAL A 734 12.80 0.40 22.01
CA VAL A 734 12.12 -0.50 22.96
C VAL A 734 12.44 -0.21 24.43
N GLU A 735 13.52 0.51 24.75
CA GLU A 735 13.92 0.83 26.13
C GLU A 735 13.18 2.05 26.70
N VAL A 736 12.45 2.80 25.86
CA VAL A 736 11.85 4.08 26.24
C VAL A 736 10.58 3.90 27.06
N VAL A 737 10.55 4.48 28.24
CA VAL A 737 9.36 4.60 29.10
C VAL A 737 8.46 5.70 28.54
N PRO A 738 7.20 5.41 28.15
CA PRO A 738 6.30 6.43 27.64
C PRO A 738 5.75 7.32 28.77
N GLU A 739 5.75 8.63 28.53
CA GLU A 739 5.22 9.63 29.45
C GLU A 739 3.68 9.66 29.46
N ASN A 740 3.09 9.44 28.27
CA ASN A 740 1.65 9.37 27.98
C ASN A 740 1.41 8.43 26.78
N ILE A 741 0.16 8.02 26.55
CA ILE A 741 -0.15 6.98 25.56
C ILE A 741 0.05 7.39 24.08
N HIS A 742 -0.09 8.69 23.76
CA HIS A 742 0.05 9.23 22.40
C HIS A 742 1.43 9.87 22.17
N GLN A 743 2.43 9.59 23.03
CA GLN A 743 3.77 10.17 22.90
C GLN A 743 4.37 9.89 21.53
N ARG A 744 4.72 10.96 20.79
CA ARG A 744 5.42 10.85 19.51
C ARG A 744 6.90 10.53 19.69
N SER A 745 7.47 9.82 18.72
CA SER A 745 8.91 9.54 18.64
C SER A 745 9.40 9.60 17.19
N PRO A 746 10.62 10.08 16.94
CA PRO A 746 11.34 9.72 15.72
C PRO A 746 11.68 8.23 15.72
N MET A 747 11.91 7.66 14.54
CA MET A 747 12.31 6.26 14.40
C MET A 747 13.22 6.07 13.18
N PHE A 748 14.29 5.30 13.38
CA PHE A 748 15.17 4.80 12.33
C PHE A 748 15.33 3.30 12.52
N VAL A 749 14.99 2.49 11.52
CA VAL A 749 14.85 1.04 11.66
C VAL A 749 15.21 0.28 10.38
N GLY A 750 15.84 -0.88 10.51
CA GLY A 750 16.17 -1.75 9.38
C GLY A 750 17.36 -2.68 9.62
N SER A 751 18.15 -2.92 8.58
CA SER A 751 19.42 -3.69 8.66
C SER A 751 20.31 -3.11 9.77
N LYS A 752 20.92 -3.97 10.58
CA LYS A 752 21.68 -3.51 11.74
C LYS A 752 22.86 -2.64 11.32
N SER A 753 23.59 -3.05 10.27
CA SER A 753 24.69 -2.25 9.70
C SER A 753 24.27 -0.86 9.23
N MET A 754 23.04 -0.69 8.72
CA MET A 754 22.53 0.59 8.25
C MET A 754 22.17 1.52 9.40
N VAL A 755 21.58 1.00 10.47
CA VAL A 755 21.18 1.79 11.65
C VAL A 755 22.42 2.19 12.46
N GLU A 756 23.37 1.26 12.67
CA GLU A 756 24.67 1.58 13.29
C GLU A 756 25.49 2.55 12.42
N GLY A 757 25.45 2.38 11.09
CA GLY A 757 26.07 3.29 10.12
C GLY A 757 25.49 4.71 10.14
N LEU A 758 24.16 4.83 10.25
CA LEU A 758 23.48 6.11 10.45
C LEU A 758 23.92 6.77 11.75
N GLN A 759 23.89 6.05 12.88
CA GLN A 759 24.32 6.59 14.18
C GLN A 759 25.76 7.09 14.12
N LYS A 760 26.67 6.34 13.49
CA LYS A 760 28.06 6.76 13.26
C LYS A 760 28.16 8.01 12.39
N PHE A 761 27.53 8.03 11.21
CA PHE A 761 27.60 9.16 10.26
C PHE A 761 27.13 10.46 10.90
N LEU A 762 26.04 10.40 11.68
CA LEU A 762 25.50 11.57 12.37
C LEU A 762 26.38 11.98 13.57
N ALA A 763 26.98 11.03 14.29
CA ALA A 763 27.93 11.33 15.37
C ALA A 763 29.25 11.95 14.84
N GLU A 764 29.63 11.67 13.60
CA GLU A 764 30.77 12.32 12.91
C GLU A 764 30.43 13.74 12.38
N LYS A 765 29.15 14.16 12.42
CA LYS A 765 28.67 15.48 11.98
C LYS A 765 28.04 16.34 13.10
N ALA A 766 28.06 15.88 14.36
CA ALA A 766 27.39 16.51 15.51
C ALA A 766 28.31 17.36 16.41
#